data_AF-A0A839H938-F1
#
_entry.id   AF-A0A839H938-F1
#
_cell.length_a   1.000
_cell.length_b   1.000
_cell.length_c   1.000
_cell.angle_alpha   90.00
_cell.angle_beta   90.00
_cell.angle_gamma   90.00
#
_symmetry.space_group_name_H-M   'P 1'
#
loop_
_entity.id
_entity.type
_entity.pdbx_description
1 polymer ?
#
loop_
_entity_poly.entity_id
_entity_poly.type
_entity_poly.pdbx_seq_one_letter_code
_entity_poly.pdbx_strand_id
1 'polypeptide(L)'
;MSELKSPTAPVSITPPPAPNHHSWWRTWRQWPRQVQRFLHNAATRASATSAATFTALDPLLFRIPIADYIRLRPYGSSLATPAVIVWLAFAWVIITLMAGIEGIVWGFVGASIVPQNAALLRPFAGLFMFALMFAVIWIVDASLVMSERPTTRADHGYINSRKSAGAQFRWGFGLIMRVAIVSISLYVTAPFLAKLIRADDIASYHQRQVEQYYTRRDAELQVQIHQRTASIEQLFQERAAILESRIAQLTADLTAVRTQRASLNNEYAPELSVLRSELAAAQQRLGDELLGRNERLEGYGPEAQRWETRVNALTAQLAAKQKEINGRLNTVGTTAVANQEQQLQQLTTELSELRHNKQKRIDAVIAEITAQQPEALPPRLTFAARSKALQALRNSPDESGVPHFETVEGFAQAALGILFFALIALKLFEPAAVRAYFSEALQFQYRKYRQGGLADIPGFEPPQAPARWLNPIEFAQLWQRYEAAPEMFYADYGSLQRLREPVLTKRSDQAFEQTLQTQRQAHLAREAQVLNQRRELELAAYKSELELRTAQLRTKLDDELEIERERRQQALADELQRAREAWALEKLREDVSLREREQRFQRDLEKQRLRTHELEQQKDLRLAELRQAEIENQRRHEHELAEQQEKLTEKRLQQRLDRLHQEHTRLYEQVAIERKERDMNREILHRLVQDITAMTDQVKKLESQQDARYQRIETLRQLIANDSLAEPTTGLVSIWGRSDKTTDSAAVKLARRELKELEKTAAIDAAQIEQLHAEGRTLRAQRLAAEDALNDADARAVATETRLQLLTDTLDQLLI
;
A
#
# COMPACT_ATOMS: atom_id res chain seq x y z
N MET A 1 -29.70 44.14 43.23
CA MET A 1 -29.00 44.80 44.34
C MET A 1 -28.84 43.80 45.48
N SER A 2 -27.67 43.18 45.59
CA SER A 2 -27.05 42.68 46.83
C SER A 2 -25.80 41.89 46.42
N GLU A 3 -24.67 42.31 46.99
CA GLU A 3 -23.31 41.95 46.64
C GLU A 3 -22.93 40.53 47.08
N LEU A 4 -22.24 39.78 46.21
CA LEU A 4 -21.44 38.63 46.59
C LEU A 4 -20.00 38.87 46.08
N LYS A 5 -19.17 39.37 47.00
CA LYS A 5 -17.71 39.51 46.88
C LYS A 5 -17.08 38.12 46.79
N SER A 6 -16.37 37.85 45.70
CA SER A 6 -15.40 36.75 45.57
C SER A 6 -13.98 37.34 45.59
N PRO A 7 -13.00 36.74 46.29
CA PRO A 7 -11.63 37.24 46.31
C PRO A 7 -10.83 36.63 45.15
N THR A 8 -10.46 37.44 44.16
CA THR A 8 -9.46 37.08 43.16
C THR A 8 -8.06 37.39 43.70
N ALA A 9 -7.31 36.36 44.08
CA ALA A 9 -5.87 36.44 44.25
C ALA A 9 -5.19 36.37 42.87
N PRO A 10 -4.24 37.27 42.54
CA PRO A 10 -3.49 37.18 41.29
C PRO A 10 -2.38 36.13 41.43
N VAL A 11 -2.55 34.99 40.76
CA VAL A 11 -1.45 34.03 40.57
C VAL A 11 -0.53 34.60 39.48
N SER A 12 0.60 35.18 39.88
CA SER A 12 1.68 35.58 38.99
C SER A 12 2.39 34.33 38.45
N ILE A 13 2.00 33.88 37.27
CA ILE A 13 2.75 32.87 36.52
C ILE A 13 3.91 33.59 35.82
N THR A 14 5.09 33.56 36.43
CA THR A 14 6.34 33.91 35.76
C THR A 14 6.62 32.88 34.65
N PRO A 15 6.81 33.30 33.38
CA PRO A 15 7.19 32.37 32.33
C PRO A 15 8.61 31.84 32.56
N PRO A 16 8.89 30.57 32.22
CA PRO A 16 10.24 30.03 32.30
C PRO A 16 11.18 30.79 31.34
N PRO A 17 12.47 30.97 31.70
CA PRO A 17 13.42 31.68 30.87
C PRO A 17 13.57 30.97 29.51
N ALA A 18 13.41 31.73 28.43
CA ALA A 18 13.60 31.24 27.08
C ALA A 18 15.01 30.65 26.91
N PRO A 19 15.16 29.47 26.26
CA PRO A 19 16.45 28.89 25.99
C PRO A 19 17.28 29.83 25.12
N ASN A 20 18.49 30.12 25.59
CA ASN A 20 19.40 31.10 25.04
C ASN A 20 19.97 30.61 23.69
N HIS A 21 19.23 30.81 22.59
CA HIS A 21 19.60 30.41 21.22
C HIS A 21 20.78 31.18 20.61
N HIS A 22 21.49 32.03 21.38
CA HIS A 22 22.56 32.89 20.88
C HIS A 22 23.96 32.25 20.81
N SER A 23 24.16 31.00 21.25
CA SER A 23 25.50 30.38 21.22
C SER A 23 25.89 29.80 19.85
N TRP A 24 24.94 29.26 19.07
CA TRP A 24 25.23 28.63 17.77
C TRP A 24 25.51 29.63 16.63
N TRP A 25 24.96 30.84 16.70
CA TRP A 25 25.18 31.86 15.66
C TRP A 25 26.58 32.49 15.70
N ARG A 26 27.29 32.45 16.83
CA ARG A 26 28.66 33.00 16.94
C ARG A 26 29.72 32.09 16.34
N THR A 27 29.52 30.77 16.36
CA THR A 27 30.42 29.78 15.73
C THR A 27 30.32 29.79 14.20
N TRP A 28 29.13 30.03 13.65
CA TRP A 28 28.93 30.06 12.18
C TRP A 28 29.54 31.28 11.48
N ARG A 29 29.64 32.44 12.15
CA ARG A 29 30.23 33.67 11.56
C ARG A 29 31.76 33.65 11.43
N GLN A 30 32.47 32.75 12.11
CA GLN A 30 33.94 32.70 12.05
C GLN A 30 34.49 31.75 10.96
N TRP A 31 33.65 30.83 10.46
CA TRP A 31 34.02 29.86 9.44
C TRP A 31 34.36 30.44 8.04
N PRO A 32 33.73 31.54 7.55
CA PRO A 32 33.99 32.05 6.20
C PRO A 32 35.40 32.61 6.01
N ARG A 33 36.02 33.17 7.05
CA ARG A 33 37.30 33.91 6.93
C ARG A 33 38.52 32.99 6.86
N GLN A 34 38.48 31.83 7.52
CA GLN A 34 39.57 30.84 7.42
C GLN A 34 39.49 30.05 6.10
N VAL A 35 38.27 29.72 5.64
CA VAL A 35 38.07 29.05 4.35
C VAL A 35 38.40 29.97 3.18
N GLN A 36 38.04 31.26 3.23
CA GLN A 36 38.47 32.22 2.20
C GLN A 36 39.99 32.39 2.14
N ARG A 37 40.70 32.43 3.28
CA ARG A 37 42.17 32.50 3.27
C ARG A 37 42.81 31.22 2.75
N PHE A 38 42.24 30.05 3.06
CA PHE A 38 42.72 28.78 2.55
C PHE A 38 42.50 28.66 1.03
N LEU A 39 41.32 29.05 0.53
CA LEU A 39 41.00 29.05 -0.90
C LEU A 39 41.80 30.10 -1.69
N HIS A 40 42.04 31.28 -1.13
CA HIS A 40 42.87 32.30 -1.77
C HIS A 40 44.35 31.90 -1.82
N ASN A 41 44.86 31.24 -0.78
CA ASN A 41 46.23 30.70 -0.76
C ASN A 41 46.40 29.46 -1.67
N ALA A 42 45.35 28.66 -1.83
CA ALA A 42 45.34 27.54 -2.78
C ALA A 42 45.29 28.04 -4.24
N ALA A 43 44.48 29.08 -4.53
CA ALA A 43 44.38 29.67 -5.86
C ALA A 43 45.65 30.43 -6.29
N THR A 44 46.32 31.11 -5.35
CA THR A 44 47.60 31.81 -5.61
C THR A 44 48.78 30.84 -5.77
N ARG A 45 48.78 29.69 -5.08
CA ARG A 45 49.78 28.64 -5.33
C ARG A 45 49.52 27.84 -6.61
N ALA A 46 48.27 27.66 -7.03
CA ALA A 46 47.97 26.99 -8.30
C ALA A 46 48.30 27.84 -9.53
N SER A 47 48.21 29.17 -9.43
CA SER A 47 48.52 30.10 -10.53
C SER A 47 50.02 30.33 -10.74
N ALA A 48 50.84 30.30 -9.68
CA ALA A 48 52.28 30.54 -9.78
C ALA A 48 53.08 29.36 -10.38
N THR A 49 52.66 28.11 -10.16
CA THR A 49 53.35 26.92 -10.71
C THR A 49 52.86 26.52 -12.11
N SER A 50 51.76 27.11 -12.60
CA SER A 50 51.18 26.82 -13.92
C SER A 50 51.63 27.78 -15.03
N ALA A 51 52.13 28.98 -14.69
CA ALA A 51 52.38 30.01 -15.69
C ALA A 51 53.70 29.83 -16.47
N ALA A 52 54.67 29.05 -15.96
CA ALA A 52 55.99 28.91 -16.58
C ALA A 52 56.13 27.71 -17.54
N THR A 53 55.14 26.81 -17.60
CA THR A 53 55.21 25.58 -18.42
C THR A 53 54.12 25.48 -19.49
N PHE A 54 53.23 26.48 -19.59
CA PHE A 54 52.02 26.40 -20.43
C PHE A 54 52.06 27.22 -21.73
N THR A 55 53.13 27.99 -21.98
CA THR A 55 53.20 28.88 -23.15
C THR A 55 53.74 28.23 -24.44
N ALA A 56 53.93 26.91 -24.48
CA ALA A 56 54.40 26.19 -25.67
C ALA A 56 53.67 24.84 -25.92
N LEU A 57 52.42 24.71 -25.48
CA LEU A 57 51.54 23.60 -25.87
C LEU A 57 50.51 24.11 -26.89
N ASP A 58 50.61 23.61 -28.11
CA ASP A 58 49.74 23.93 -29.25
C ASP A 58 48.23 23.91 -28.89
N PRO A 59 47.42 24.86 -29.40
CA PRO A 59 45.96 24.88 -29.21
C PRO A 59 45.22 23.76 -29.99
N LEU A 60 45.93 22.80 -30.58
CA LEU A 60 45.37 21.61 -31.26
C LEU A 60 45.15 20.42 -30.32
N LEU A 61 45.65 20.48 -29.08
CA LEU A 61 45.40 19.46 -28.07
C LEU A 61 44.01 19.67 -27.44
N PHE A 62 43.03 18.94 -28.00
CA PHE A 62 41.76 18.52 -27.38
C PHE A 62 40.56 19.48 -27.44
N ARG A 63 40.03 19.72 -28.66
CA ARG A 63 38.56 19.82 -28.83
C ARG A 63 37.95 18.41 -28.73
N ILE A 64 37.88 17.84 -27.53
CA ILE A 64 37.08 16.62 -27.33
C ILE A 64 35.62 17.04 -27.54
N PRO A 65 34.87 16.39 -28.46
CA PRO A 65 33.46 16.66 -28.59
C PRO A 65 32.79 16.40 -27.24
N ILE A 66 31.99 17.35 -26.74
CA ILE A 66 31.26 17.19 -25.47
C ILE A 66 30.42 15.90 -25.49
N ALA A 67 29.91 15.51 -26.66
CA ALA A 67 29.19 14.25 -26.86
C ALA A 67 30.02 13.00 -26.53
N ASP A 68 31.32 13.00 -26.84
CA ASP A 68 32.22 11.89 -26.53
C ASP A 68 32.54 11.84 -25.03
N TYR A 69 32.71 13.00 -24.39
CA TYR A 69 32.85 13.07 -22.93
C TYR A 69 31.61 12.55 -22.20
N ILE A 70 30.41 12.94 -22.65
CA ILE A 70 29.14 12.44 -22.11
C ILE A 70 29.00 10.93 -22.32
N ARG A 71 29.53 10.36 -23.41
CA ARG A 71 29.55 8.92 -23.69
C ARG A 71 30.69 8.16 -23.02
N LEU A 72 31.41 8.80 -22.09
CA LEU A 72 32.57 8.25 -21.38
C LEU A 72 33.74 7.87 -22.31
N ARG A 73 33.89 8.56 -23.44
CA ARG A 73 34.90 8.32 -24.49
C ARG A 73 35.88 9.49 -24.66
N PRO A 74 36.72 9.82 -23.66
CA PRO A 74 37.61 10.98 -23.73
C PRO A 74 38.59 10.92 -24.92
N TYR A 75 38.92 9.71 -25.39
CA TYR A 75 39.85 9.48 -26.50
C TYR A 75 39.17 9.14 -27.84
N GLY A 76 37.85 9.28 -27.92
CA GLY A 76 37.05 8.95 -29.11
C GLY A 76 36.99 7.44 -29.38
N SER A 77 37.00 7.04 -30.65
CA SER A 77 37.00 5.63 -31.08
C SER A 77 38.38 4.97 -31.12
N SER A 78 39.45 5.72 -30.79
CA SER A 78 40.81 5.20 -30.70
C SER A 78 40.93 4.17 -29.59
N LEU A 79 41.46 2.97 -29.88
CA LEU A 79 41.52 1.81 -28.98
C LEU A 79 40.15 1.27 -28.48
N ALA A 80 39.02 1.81 -28.96
CA ALA A 80 37.70 1.37 -28.52
C ALA A 80 37.29 0.07 -29.24
N THR A 81 37.47 -1.08 -28.59
CA THR A 81 36.95 -2.35 -29.10
C THR A 81 35.43 -2.48 -28.84
N PRO A 82 34.71 -3.39 -29.53
CA PRO A 82 33.30 -3.64 -29.24
C PRO A 82 33.03 -3.97 -27.77
N ALA A 83 33.94 -4.71 -27.11
CA ALA A 83 33.85 -5.01 -25.69
C ALA A 83 33.98 -3.75 -24.81
N VAL A 84 34.90 -2.83 -25.15
CA VAL A 84 35.03 -1.54 -24.46
C VAL A 84 33.76 -0.71 -24.65
N ILE A 85 33.19 -0.69 -25.85
CA ILE A 85 31.96 0.05 -26.16
C ILE A 85 30.79 -0.47 -25.31
N VAL A 86 30.60 -1.78 -25.24
CA VAL A 86 29.54 -2.41 -24.43
C VAL A 86 29.75 -2.11 -22.94
N TRP A 87 30.98 -2.24 -22.45
CA TRP A 87 31.32 -1.94 -21.06
C TRP A 87 31.07 -0.47 -20.71
N LEU A 88 31.47 0.46 -21.59
CA LEU A 88 31.21 1.89 -21.41
C LEU A 88 29.72 2.21 -21.47
N ALA A 89 28.93 1.50 -22.29
CA ALA A 89 27.48 1.65 -22.32
C ALA A 89 26.85 1.23 -20.97
N PHE A 90 27.29 0.11 -20.38
CA PHE A 90 26.84 -0.29 -19.04
C PHE A 90 27.24 0.72 -17.97
N ALA A 91 28.50 1.19 -17.99
CA ALA A 91 28.97 2.23 -17.08
C ALA A 91 28.11 3.49 -17.21
N TRP A 92 27.86 3.93 -18.44
CA TRP A 92 27.03 5.10 -18.75
C TRP A 92 25.61 4.95 -18.21
N VAL A 93 24.95 3.80 -18.42
CA VAL A 93 23.59 3.54 -17.90
C VAL A 93 23.58 3.62 -16.37
N ILE A 94 24.52 2.98 -15.69
CA ILE A 94 24.55 2.97 -14.21
C ILE A 94 24.79 4.38 -13.68
N ILE A 95 25.75 5.12 -14.26
CA ILE A 95 26.03 6.51 -13.87
C ILE A 95 24.81 7.41 -14.10
N THR A 96 24.13 7.25 -15.25
CA THR A 96 22.90 8.00 -15.57
C THR A 96 21.80 7.73 -14.58
N LEU A 97 21.61 6.46 -14.21
CA LEU A 97 20.54 6.08 -13.30
C LEU A 97 20.83 6.58 -11.88
N MET A 98 22.08 6.44 -11.41
CA MET A 98 22.51 6.98 -10.12
C MET A 98 22.36 8.51 -10.06
N ALA A 99 22.94 9.23 -11.03
CA ALA A 99 22.85 10.70 -11.09
C ALA A 99 21.40 11.17 -11.30
N GLY A 100 20.60 10.40 -12.03
CA GLY A 100 19.18 10.67 -12.29
C GLY A 100 18.34 10.59 -11.02
N ILE A 101 18.44 9.52 -10.25
CA ILE A 101 17.70 9.36 -8.98
C ILE A 101 18.06 10.50 -8.02
N GLU A 102 19.35 10.76 -7.85
CA GLU A 102 19.83 11.83 -6.98
C GLU A 102 19.38 13.21 -7.47
N GLY A 103 19.52 13.47 -8.77
CA GLY A 103 19.02 14.69 -9.41
C GLY A 103 17.53 14.90 -9.14
N ILE A 104 16.70 13.85 -9.28
CA ILE A 104 15.25 13.93 -9.04
C ILE A 104 14.97 14.33 -7.59
N VAL A 105 15.61 13.69 -6.63
CA VAL A 105 15.42 13.99 -5.21
C VAL A 105 15.79 15.43 -4.89
N TRP A 106 16.96 15.87 -5.36
CA TRP A 106 17.40 17.26 -5.18
C TRP A 106 16.55 18.27 -5.94
N GLY A 107 15.98 17.89 -7.08
CA GLY A 107 15.01 18.69 -7.82
C GLY A 107 13.72 18.91 -7.01
N PHE A 108 13.20 17.86 -6.36
CA PHE A 108 12.06 18.00 -5.46
C PHE A 108 12.39 18.83 -4.22
N VAL A 109 13.58 18.67 -3.64
CA VAL A 109 14.06 19.52 -2.55
C VAL A 109 14.09 20.98 -3.01
N GLY A 110 14.66 21.26 -4.18
CA GLY A 110 14.69 22.59 -4.80
C GLY A 110 13.30 23.19 -5.00
N ALA A 111 12.36 22.41 -5.52
CA ALA A 111 10.97 22.82 -5.69
C ALA A 111 10.27 23.09 -4.34
N SER A 112 10.62 22.35 -3.29
CA SER A 112 10.01 22.50 -1.96
C SER A 112 10.48 23.75 -1.20
N ILE A 113 11.68 24.28 -1.52
CA ILE A 113 12.22 25.51 -0.94
C ILE A 113 11.43 26.74 -1.43
N VAL A 114 10.82 26.66 -2.61
CA VAL A 114 10.06 27.77 -3.18
C VAL A 114 8.72 27.96 -2.42
N PRO A 115 8.49 29.14 -1.84
CA PRO A 115 7.29 29.40 -1.06
C PRO A 115 6.02 29.33 -1.92
N GLN A 116 4.89 29.01 -1.29
CA GLN A 116 3.61 28.75 -1.99
C GLN A 116 3.10 29.95 -2.81
N ASN A 117 3.39 31.17 -2.37
CA ASN A 117 3.05 32.40 -3.10
C ASN A 117 3.80 32.56 -4.43
N ALA A 118 4.88 31.82 -4.63
CA ALA A 118 5.69 31.81 -5.84
C ALA A 118 5.65 30.43 -6.54
N ALA A 119 4.47 29.79 -6.58
CA ALA A 119 4.31 28.44 -7.13
C ALA A 119 4.86 28.28 -8.56
N LEU A 120 4.85 29.34 -9.37
CA LEU A 120 5.37 29.35 -10.74
C LEU A 120 6.90 29.18 -10.81
N LEU A 121 7.65 29.54 -9.76
CA LEU A 121 9.10 29.36 -9.68
C LEU A 121 9.51 27.93 -9.27
N ARG A 122 8.57 27.11 -8.76
CA ARG A 122 8.84 25.72 -8.32
C ARG A 122 9.46 24.85 -9.40
N PRO A 123 8.90 24.74 -10.62
CA PRO A 123 9.50 23.89 -11.66
C PRO A 123 10.89 24.38 -12.07
N PHE A 124 11.13 25.69 -12.10
CA PHE A 124 12.43 26.26 -12.46
C PHE A 124 13.49 26.00 -11.40
N ALA A 125 13.18 26.24 -10.12
CA ALA A 125 14.08 25.94 -9.01
C ALA A 125 14.37 24.44 -8.92
N GLY A 126 13.34 23.61 -9.12
CA GLY A 126 13.49 22.16 -9.14
C GLY A 126 14.34 21.67 -10.31
N LEU A 127 14.10 22.14 -11.53
CA LEU A 127 14.91 21.80 -12.70
C LEU A 127 16.36 22.25 -12.54
N PHE A 128 16.59 23.45 -11.99
CA PHE A 128 17.94 23.96 -11.73
C PHE A 128 18.69 23.08 -10.73
N MET A 129 18.08 22.75 -9.60
CA MET A 129 18.69 21.88 -8.59
C MET A 129 18.91 20.46 -9.11
N PHE A 130 17.96 19.93 -9.90
CA PHE A 130 18.12 18.65 -10.62
C PHE A 130 19.36 18.69 -11.51
N ALA A 131 19.47 19.67 -12.41
CA ALA A 131 20.56 19.75 -13.37
C ALA A 131 21.91 19.93 -12.67
N LEU A 132 21.95 20.75 -11.61
CA LEU A 132 23.15 20.97 -10.81
C LEU A 132 23.64 19.68 -10.16
N MET A 133 22.77 18.99 -9.42
CA MET A 133 23.15 17.77 -8.70
C MET A 133 23.42 16.60 -9.62
N PHE A 134 22.62 16.46 -10.69
CA PHE A 134 22.87 15.50 -11.76
C PHE A 134 24.28 15.71 -12.35
N ALA A 135 24.63 16.95 -12.71
CA ALA A 135 25.94 17.26 -13.29
C ALA A 135 27.09 16.98 -12.33
N VAL A 136 26.96 17.36 -11.05
CA VAL A 136 28.00 17.09 -10.04
C VAL A 136 28.23 15.59 -9.87
N ILE A 137 27.16 14.81 -9.66
CA ILE A 137 27.27 13.37 -9.43
C ILE A 137 27.76 12.66 -10.68
N TRP A 138 27.25 13.04 -11.85
CA TRP A 138 27.71 12.55 -13.14
C TRP A 138 29.20 12.77 -13.33
N ILE A 139 29.70 13.99 -13.13
CA ILE A 139 31.12 14.33 -13.32
C ILE A 139 31.99 13.50 -12.37
N VAL A 140 31.59 13.39 -11.10
CA VAL A 140 32.36 12.62 -10.11
C VAL A 140 32.38 11.13 -10.49
N ASP A 141 31.25 10.55 -10.87
CA ASP A 141 31.18 9.13 -11.29
C ASP A 141 31.93 8.86 -12.59
N ALA A 142 31.71 9.69 -13.60
CA ALA A 142 32.41 9.62 -14.88
C ALA A 142 33.92 9.70 -14.66
N SER A 143 34.38 10.62 -13.79
CA SER A 143 35.80 10.76 -13.45
C SER A 143 36.38 9.51 -12.79
N LEU A 144 35.59 8.81 -11.95
CA LEU A 144 36.02 7.56 -11.32
C LEU A 144 36.14 6.43 -12.34
N VAL A 145 35.17 6.29 -13.23
CA VAL A 145 35.19 5.29 -14.30
C VAL A 145 36.36 5.55 -15.24
N MET A 146 36.59 6.80 -15.62
CA MET A 146 37.69 7.24 -16.49
C MET A 146 39.07 7.21 -15.82
N SER A 147 39.14 7.20 -14.48
CA SER A 147 40.41 7.21 -13.77
C SER A 147 41.25 5.96 -14.09
N GLU A 148 42.50 6.16 -14.46
CA GLU A 148 43.41 5.05 -14.71
C GLU A 148 43.69 4.29 -13.42
N ARG A 149 43.50 2.96 -13.43
CA ARG A 149 43.87 2.12 -12.30
C ARG A 149 45.39 1.92 -12.34
N PRO A 150 46.12 2.27 -11.26
CA PRO A 150 47.55 2.01 -11.20
C PRO A 150 47.79 0.50 -11.32
N THR A 151 48.57 0.09 -12.31
CA THR A 151 48.93 -1.31 -12.55
C THR A 151 49.94 -1.73 -11.48
N THR A 152 49.50 -2.49 -10.47
CA THR A 152 50.34 -2.96 -9.36
C THR A 152 51.43 -3.97 -9.76
N ARG A 153 51.57 -4.30 -11.06
CA ARG A 153 52.32 -5.48 -11.52
C ARG A 153 53.55 -5.23 -12.39
N ALA A 154 54.00 -3.99 -12.56
CA ALA A 154 55.09 -3.68 -13.48
C ALA A 154 56.13 -2.70 -12.91
N ASP A 155 56.67 -2.98 -11.72
CA ASP A 155 57.85 -2.24 -11.26
C ASP A 155 58.83 -3.16 -10.51
N HIS A 156 59.45 -4.08 -11.26
CA HIS A 156 60.53 -4.95 -10.78
C HIS A 156 61.90 -4.59 -11.38
N GLY A 157 62.06 -3.42 -12.01
CA GLY A 157 63.31 -3.13 -12.73
C GLY A 157 63.78 -1.68 -12.87
N TYR A 158 62.97 -0.65 -12.60
CA TYR A 158 63.41 0.74 -12.81
C TYR A 158 63.32 1.59 -11.54
N ILE A 159 64.47 2.10 -11.09
CA ILE A 159 64.71 2.78 -9.80
C ILE A 159 64.01 4.17 -9.66
N ASN A 160 63.12 4.56 -10.58
CA ASN A 160 62.39 5.84 -10.53
C ASN A 160 60.97 5.73 -9.94
N SER A 161 60.77 4.84 -8.98
CA SER A 161 59.48 4.46 -8.36
C SER A 161 58.80 5.54 -7.49
N ARG A 162 59.41 6.71 -7.25
CA ARG A 162 58.79 7.79 -6.46
C ARG A 162 57.55 8.42 -7.11
N LYS A 163 57.38 8.30 -8.44
CA LYS A 163 56.20 8.83 -9.14
C LYS A 163 54.95 7.93 -9.05
N SER A 164 55.09 6.63 -8.78
CA SER A 164 53.96 5.68 -8.78
C SER A 164 53.10 5.75 -7.50
N ALA A 165 53.71 6.02 -6.34
CA ALA A 165 53.01 6.16 -5.07
C ALA A 165 51.98 7.31 -5.06
N GLY A 166 52.29 8.42 -5.74
CA GLY A 166 51.38 9.56 -5.88
C GLY A 166 50.13 9.23 -6.72
N ALA A 167 50.28 8.42 -7.77
CA ALA A 167 49.15 7.98 -8.61
C ALA A 167 48.22 7.03 -7.84
N GLN A 168 48.78 6.08 -7.07
CA GLN A 168 48.00 5.20 -6.20
C GLN A 168 47.23 5.97 -5.12
N PHE A 169 47.88 6.96 -4.48
CA PHE A 169 47.22 7.79 -3.48
C PHE A 169 46.09 8.63 -4.10
N ARG A 170 46.31 9.25 -5.27
CA ARG A 170 45.27 10.02 -5.96
C ARG A 170 44.07 9.17 -6.36
N TRP A 171 44.32 7.96 -6.88
CA TRP A 171 43.27 7.01 -7.22
C TRP A 171 42.48 6.56 -5.98
N GLY A 172 43.19 6.15 -4.91
CA GLY A 172 42.57 5.74 -3.65
C GLY A 172 41.80 6.89 -2.97
N PHE A 173 42.33 8.11 -3.00
CA PHE A 173 41.66 9.30 -2.51
C PHE A 173 40.38 9.60 -3.30
N GLY A 174 40.39 9.44 -4.63
CA GLY A 174 39.20 9.56 -5.46
C GLY A 174 38.11 8.56 -5.08
N LEU A 175 38.50 7.30 -4.80
CA LEU A 175 37.58 6.26 -4.32
C LEU A 175 37.00 6.61 -2.94
N ILE A 176 37.85 7.02 -1.98
CA ILE A 176 37.40 7.40 -0.62
C ILE A 176 36.46 8.60 -0.67
N MET A 177 36.82 9.64 -1.43
CA MET A 177 35.97 10.82 -1.59
C MET A 177 34.62 10.43 -2.21
N ARG A 178 34.60 9.48 -3.15
CA ARG A 178 33.36 8.95 -3.70
C ARG A 178 32.54 8.23 -2.65
N VAL A 179 33.14 7.33 -1.87
CA VAL A 179 32.46 6.63 -0.75
C VAL A 179 31.83 7.67 0.19
N ALA A 180 32.58 8.71 0.57
CA ALA A 180 32.10 9.77 1.44
C ALA A 180 30.91 10.53 0.82
N ILE A 181 31.00 10.95 -0.45
CA ILE A 181 29.91 11.63 -1.16
C ILE A 181 28.68 10.73 -1.20
N VAL A 182 28.83 9.45 -1.55
CA VAL A 182 27.71 8.51 -1.65
C VAL A 182 27.10 8.23 -0.29
N SER A 183 27.89 8.08 0.78
CA SER A 183 27.38 7.91 2.15
C SER A 183 26.59 9.13 2.62
N ILE A 184 27.10 10.35 2.35
CA ILE A 184 26.38 11.59 2.67
C ILE A 184 25.10 11.69 1.84
N SER A 185 25.18 11.35 0.56
CA SER A 185 24.03 11.35 -0.36
C SER A 185 22.97 10.36 0.11
N LEU A 186 23.32 9.10 0.40
CA LEU A 186 22.43 8.09 0.97
C LEU A 186 21.74 8.58 2.25
N TYR A 187 22.50 9.21 3.15
CA TYR A 187 21.97 9.73 4.41
C TYR A 187 20.93 10.83 4.21
N VAL A 188 21.10 11.68 3.19
CA VAL A 188 20.18 12.78 2.89
C VAL A 188 19.05 12.32 1.98
N THR A 189 19.38 11.70 0.85
CA THR A 189 18.50 11.34 -0.26
C THR A 189 17.49 10.27 0.13
N ALA A 190 17.87 9.25 0.90
CA ALA A 190 16.94 8.16 1.23
C ALA A 190 15.72 8.62 2.04
N PRO A 191 15.85 9.42 3.12
CA PRO A 191 14.69 10.00 3.81
C PRO A 191 13.79 10.86 2.90
N PHE A 192 14.37 11.55 1.93
CA PHE A 192 13.59 12.36 0.99
C PHE A 192 12.87 11.51 -0.07
N LEU A 193 13.51 10.46 -0.58
CA LEU A 193 12.87 9.52 -1.49
C LEU A 193 11.70 8.81 -0.78
N ALA A 194 11.87 8.44 0.49
CA ALA A 194 10.81 7.89 1.31
C ALA A 194 9.61 8.85 1.46
N LYS A 195 9.88 10.15 1.66
CA LYS A 195 8.83 11.20 1.68
C LYS A 195 8.09 11.33 0.35
N LEU A 196 8.77 11.12 -0.78
CA LEU A 196 8.17 11.22 -2.12
C LEU A 196 7.28 10.03 -2.43
N ILE A 197 7.77 8.82 -2.17
CA ILE A 197 7.02 7.60 -2.43
C ILE A 197 5.82 7.48 -1.48
N ARG A 198 5.95 7.91 -0.21
CA ARG A 198 4.86 7.94 0.77
C ARG A 198 4.05 9.25 0.76
N ALA A 199 4.04 9.99 -0.34
CA ALA A 199 3.29 11.24 -0.40
C ALA A 199 1.79 11.03 -0.13
N ASP A 200 1.23 9.92 -0.62
CA ASP A 200 -0.18 9.57 -0.44
C ASP A 200 -0.50 9.17 1.01
N ASP A 201 0.39 8.42 1.67
CA ASP A 201 0.24 8.08 3.09
C ASP A 201 0.29 9.32 3.98
N ILE A 202 1.18 10.27 3.67
CA ILE A 202 1.25 11.56 4.37
C ILE A 202 -0.02 12.37 4.14
N ALA A 203 -0.56 12.37 2.91
CA ALA A 203 -1.80 13.05 2.58
C ALA A 203 -2.99 12.43 3.33
N SER A 204 -3.10 11.10 3.36
CA SER A 204 -4.16 10.41 4.09
C SER A 204 -4.04 10.61 5.61
N TYR A 205 -2.84 10.57 6.17
CA TYR A 205 -2.60 10.87 7.58
C TYR A 205 -2.99 12.32 7.93
N HIS A 206 -2.64 13.28 7.07
CA HIS A 206 -3.03 14.67 7.24
C HIS A 206 -4.54 14.86 7.14
N GLN A 207 -5.19 14.20 6.18
CA GLN A 207 -6.64 14.21 6.04
C GLN A 207 -7.33 13.68 7.31
N ARG A 208 -6.85 12.57 7.88
CA ARG A 208 -7.35 12.06 9.18
C ARG A 208 -7.15 13.08 10.31
N GLN A 209 -6.04 13.81 10.34
CA GLN A 209 -5.83 14.86 11.34
C GLN A 209 -6.80 16.04 11.16
N VAL A 210 -7.08 16.42 9.92
CA VAL A 210 -8.04 17.48 9.60
C VAL A 210 -9.45 17.05 9.99
N GLU A 211 -9.85 15.81 9.67
CA GLU A 211 -11.12 15.23 10.10
C GLU A 211 -11.24 15.20 11.63
N GLN A 212 -10.22 14.71 12.33
CA GLN A 212 -10.18 14.72 13.79
C GLN A 212 -10.28 16.13 14.38
N TYR A 213 -9.66 17.12 13.73
CA TYR A 213 -9.77 18.52 14.13
C TYR A 213 -11.22 19.00 14.02
N TYR A 214 -11.90 18.75 12.90
CA TYR A 214 -13.31 19.11 12.73
C TYR A 214 -14.21 18.34 13.70
N THR A 215 -14.03 17.03 13.86
CA THR A 215 -14.82 16.23 14.81
C THR A 215 -14.67 16.73 16.26
N ARG A 216 -13.45 17.07 16.69
CA ARG A 216 -13.24 17.63 18.04
C ARG A 216 -13.90 18.99 18.20
N ARG A 217 -13.75 19.84 17.19
CA ARG A 217 -14.35 21.16 17.18
C ARG A 217 -15.89 21.10 17.19
N ASP A 218 -16.47 20.19 16.40
CA ASP A 218 -17.91 19.95 16.37
C ASP A 218 -18.41 19.40 17.71
N ALA A 219 -17.66 18.48 18.33
CA ALA A 219 -17.99 17.97 19.66
C ALA A 219 -17.94 19.08 20.73
N GLU A 220 -16.92 19.94 20.70
CA GLU A 220 -16.84 21.10 21.59
C GLU A 220 -18.00 22.08 21.37
N LEU A 221 -18.37 22.33 20.11
CA LEU A 221 -19.51 23.17 19.74
C LEU A 221 -20.83 22.58 20.26
N GLN A 222 -21.04 21.27 20.09
CA GLN A 222 -22.24 20.57 20.59
C GLN A 222 -22.33 20.63 22.12
N VAL A 223 -21.20 20.45 22.83
CA VAL A 223 -21.17 20.59 24.29
C VAL A 223 -21.56 22.01 24.71
N GLN A 224 -21.08 23.05 24.03
CA GLN A 224 -21.46 24.44 24.31
C GLN A 224 -22.94 24.71 24.03
N ILE A 225 -23.48 24.19 22.93
CA ILE A 225 -24.90 24.28 22.61
C ILE A 225 -25.71 23.62 23.71
N HIS A 226 -25.42 22.35 24.05
CA HIS A 226 -26.15 21.61 25.07
C HIS A 226 -26.12 22.30 26.44
N GLN A 227 -24.96 22.83 26.86
CA GLN A 227 -24.86 23.56 28.13
C GLN A 227 -25.75 24.81 28.15
N ARG A 228 -25.82 25.55 27.05
CA ARG A 228 -26.66 26.77 26.95
C ARG A 228 -28.15 26.43 26.81
N THR A 229 -28.50 25.42 26.00
CA THR A 229 -29.89 25.03 25.76
C THR A 229 -30.51 24.31 26.96
N ALA A 230 -29.74 23.55 27.75
CA ALA A 230 -30.26 22.86 28.93
C ALA A 230 -30.98 23.79 29.92
N SER A 231 -30.43 24.98 30.16
CA SER A 231 -31.06 25.98 31.04
C SER A 231 -32.39 26.51 30.49
N ILE A 232 -32.48 26.68 29.16
CA ILE A 232 -33.71 27.09 28.46
C ILE A 232 -34.72 25.95 28.53
N GLU A 233 -34.29 24.73 28.24
CA GLU A 233 -35.15 23.56 28.25
C GLU A 233 -35.80 23.34 29.61
N GLN A 234 -35.04 23.44 30.71
CA GLN A 234 -35.58 23.34 32.07
C GLN A 234 -36.65 24.42 32.33
N LEU A 235 -36.34 25.68 32.02
CA LEU A 235 -37.27 26.80 32.24
C LEU A 235 -38.58 26.65 31.46
N PHE A 236 -38.51 26.15 30.23
CA PHE A 236 -39.71 25.90 29.40
C PHE A 236 -40.44 24.62 29.81
N GLN A 237 -39.74 23.57 30.26
CA GLN A 237 -40.36 22.34 30.78
C GLN A 237 -41.19 22.62 32.03
N GLU A 238 -40.68 23.41 32.97
CA GLU A 238 -41.41 23.79 34.19
C GLU A 238 -42.71 24.53 33.86
N ARG A 239 -42.66 25.51 32.95
CA ARG A 239 -43.84 26.26 32.51
C ARG A 239 -44.85 25.39 31.75
N ALA A 240 -44.36 24.51 30.87
CA ALA A 240 -45.20 23.58 30.13
C ALA A 240 -45.93 22.62 31.07
N ALA A 241 -45.25 22.08 32.09
CA ALA A 241 -45.84 21.17 33.07
C ALA A 241 -47.00 21.82 33.84
N ILE A 242 -46.89 23.11 34.18
CA ILE A 242 -47.97 23.87 34.83
C ILE A 242 -49.19 23.95 33.89
N LEU A 243 -48.99 24.35 32.63
CA LEU A 243 -50.07 24.45 31.64
C LEU A 243 -50.71 23.07 31.35
N GLU A 244 -49.90 22.03 31.18
CA GLU A 244 -50.36 20.66 30.93
C GLU A 244 -51.19 20.13 32.11
N SER A 245 -50.76 20.38 33.35
CA SER A 245 -51.53 20.00 34.54
C SER A 245 -52.89 20.73 34.59
N ARG A 246 -52.93 22.00 34.19
CA ARG A 246 -54.16 22.79 34.16
C ARG A 246 -55.11 22.36 33.06
N ILE A 247 -54.59 22.04 31.88
CA ILE A 247 -55.36 21.45 30.78
C ILE A 247 -55.93 20.10 31.23
N ALA A 248 -55.14 19.24 31.85
CA ALA A 248 -55.60 17.94 32.36
C ALA A 248 -56.73 18.09 33.37
N GLN A 249 -56.61 19.03 34.33
CA GLN A 249 -57.68 19.36 35.29
C GLN A 249 -58.96 19.82 34.59
N LEU A 250 -58.89 20.80 33.68
CA LEU A 250 -60.06 21.29 32.96
C LEU A 250 -60.71 20.23 32.07
N THR A 251 -59.90 19.35 31.49
CA THR A 251 -60.41 18.24 30.67
C THR A 251 -61.17 17.24 31.55
N ALA A 252 -60.63 16.92 32.73
CA ALA A 252 -61.31 16.09 33.71
C ALA A 252 -62.63 16.72 34.19
N ASP A 253 -62.63 18.01 34.51
CA ASP A 253 -63.84 18.75 34.91
C ASP A 253 -64.90 18.75 33.80
N LEU A 254 -64.51 19.00 32.55
CA LEU A 254 -65.40 18.93 31.38
C LEU A 254 -65.99 17.54 31.20
N THR A 255 -65.19 16.48 31.37
CA THR A 255 -65.69 15.12 31.29
C THR A 255 -66.70 14.83 32.40
N ALA A 256 -66.45 15.29 33.63
CA ALA A 256 -67.39 15.14 34.74
C ALA A 256 -68.73 15.83 34.46
N VAL A 257 -68.71 17.08 33.98
CA VAL A 257 -69.93 17.82 33.62
C VAL A 257 -70.68 17.14 32.46
N ARG A 258 -69.97 16.66 31.44
CA ARG A 258 -70.59 15.91 30.32
C ARG A 258 -71.22 14.60 30.80
N THR A 259 -70.56 13.87 31.69
CA THR A 259 -71.13 12.64 32.27
C THR A 259 -72.37 12.93 33.12
N GLN A 260 -72.37 14.01 33.90
CA GLN A 260 -73.54 14.44 34.67
C GLN A 260 -74.72 14.86 33.76
N ARG A 261 -74.42 15.53 32.64
CA ARG A 261 -75.43 15.88 31.64
C ARG A 261 -76.02 14.63 31.00
N ALA A 262 -75.19 13.64 30.67
CA ALA A 262 -75.62 12.37 30.12
C ALA A 262 -76.47 11.58 31.14
N SER A 263 -76.10 11.57 32.42
CA SER A 263 -76.88 10.88 33.46
C SER A 263 -78.27 11.51 33.64
N LEU A 264 -78.37 12.84 33.68
CA LEU A 264 -79.67 13.53 33.73
C LEU A 264 -80.51 13.22 32.49
N ASN A 265 -79.92 13.26 31.30
CA ASN A 265 -80.65 12.89 30.08
C ASN A 265 -81.16 11.44 30.14
N ASN A 266 -80.36 10.50 30.65
CA ASN A 266 -80.75 9.10 30.79
C ASN A 266 -81.84 8.90 31.86
N GLU A 267 -81.82 9.66 32.96
CA GLU A 267 -82.84 9.63 34.01
C GLU A 267 -84.21 10.04 33.48
N TYR A 268 -84.27 11.10 32.67
CA TYR A 268 -85.52 11.64 32.12
C TYR A 268 -85.96 11.03 30.78
N ALA A 269 -85.06 10.36 30.05
CA ALA A 269 -85.36 9.69 28.79
C ALA A 269 -86.57 8.72 28.87
N PRO A 270 -86.68 7.82 29.86
CA PRO A 270 -87.83 6.92 29.95
C PRO A 270 -89.13 7.67 30.22
N GLU A 271 -89.14 8.64 31.14
CA GLU A 271 -90.34 9.46 31.42
C GLU A 271 -90.84 10.20 30.18
N LEU A 272 -89.92 10.85 29.44
CA LEU A 272 -90.26 11.53 28.20
C LEU A 272 -90.74 10.55 27.12
N SER A 273 -90.17 9.35 27.05
CA SER A 273 -90.58 8.34 26.07
C SER A 273 -92.01 7.85 26.31
N VAL A 274 -92.39 7.65 27.59
CA VAL A 274 -93.76 7.28 27.98
C VAL A 274 -94.73 8.42 27.69
N LEU A 275 -94.39 9.66 28.05
CA LEU A 275 -95.25 10.81 27.75
C LEU A 275 -95.44 11.02 26.24
N ARG A 276 -94.40 10.80 25.44
CA ARG A 276 -94.48 10.86 23.97
C ARG A 276 -95.33 9.74 23.38
N SER A 277 -95.19 8.51 23.88
CA SER A 277 -95.99 7.38 23.40
C SER A 277 -97.46 7.50 23.81
N GLU A 278 -97.74 7.95 25.04
CA GLU A 278 -99.10 8.25 25.50
C GLU A 278 -99.75 9.38 24.69
N LEU A 279 -98.99 10.44 24.40
CA LEU A 279 -99.45 11.56 23.57
C LEU A 279 -99.75 11.08 22.15
N ALA A 280 -98.88 10.29 21.54
CA ALA A 280 -99.11 9.73 20.20
C ALA A 280 -100.34 8.81 20.18
N ALA A 281 -100.51 7.95 21.18
CA ALA A 281 -101.68 7.08 21.30
C ALA A 281 -102.98 7.88 21.52
N ALA A 282 -102.94 8.95 22.32
CA ALA A 282 -104.08 9.83 22.54
C ALA A 282 -104.43 10.64 21.28
N GLN A 283 -103.44 11.12 20.53
CA GLN A 283 -103.64 11.80 19.24
C GLN A 283 -104.22 10.86 18.19
N GLN A 284 -103.74 9.61 18.13
CA GLN A 284 -104.27 8.60 17.23
C GLN A 284 -105.74 8.30 17.55
N ARG A 285 -106.08 8.08 18.83
CA ARG A 285 -107.47 7.87 19.27
C ARG A 285 -108.36 9.08 18.98
N LEU A 286 -107.87 10.29 19.22
CA LEU A 286 -108.59 11.52 18.87
C LEU A 286 -108.87 11.60 17.37
N GLY A 287 -107.88 11.28 16.53
CA GLY A 287 -108.04 11.22 15.08
C GLY A 287 -109.03 10.14 14.63
N ASP A 288 -109.03 8.97 15.28
CA ASP A 288 -109.98 7.89 15.01
C ASP A 288 -111.43 8.28 15.37
N GLU A 289 -111.65 9.00 16.48
CA GLU A 289 -112.98 9.56 16.82
C GLU A 289 -113.44 10.61 15.82
N LEU A 290 -112.56 11.55 15.44
CA LEU A 290 -112.90 12.63 14.52
C LEU A 290 -113.26 12.12 13.12
N LEU A 291 -112.61 11.04 12.67
CA LEU A 291 -112.77 10.47 11.34
C LEU A 291 -113.73 9.26 11.30
N GLY A 292 -114.36 8.89 12.42
CA GLY A 292 -115.31 7.76 12.51
C GLY A 292 -114.69 6.39 12.21
N ARG A 293 -113.40 6.19 12.52
CA ARG A 293 -112.70 4.91 12.26
C ARG A 293 -112.98 3.90 13.38
N ASN A 294 -112.99 2.62 13.04
CA ASN A 294 -113.30 1.50 13.95
C ASN A 294 -114.76 1.47 14.47
N GLU A 295 -115.74 1.56 13.56
CA GLU A 295 -117.18 1.42 13.85
C GLU A 295 -117.78 2.55 14.75
N ARG A 296 -117.14 3.73 14.74
CA ARG A 296 -117.57 4.91 15.51
C ARG A 296 -118.24 5.94 14.60
N LEU A 297 -119.15 6.74 15.18
CA LEU A 297 -119.86 7.79 14.44
C LEU A 297 -118.92 8.98 14.19
N GLU A 298 -118.77 9.37 12.92
CA GLU A 298 -117.94 10.50 12.50
C GLU A 298 -118.48 11.81 13.10
N GLY A 299 -117.60 12.58 13.76
CA GLY A 299 -117.93 13.91 14.26
C GLY A 299 -117.32 14.25 15.62
N TYR A 300 -117.47 15.52 16.02
CA TYR A 300 -116.93 16.05 17.27
C TYR A 300 -117.84 15.70 18.47
N GLY A 301 -117.91 14.40 18.79
CA GLY A 301 -118.69 13.87 19.89
C GLY A 301 -118.06 14.10 21.27
N PRO A 302 -118.77 13.75 22.35
CA PRO A 302 -118.26 13.88 23.73
C PRO A 302 -117.00 13.05 23.98
N GLU A 303 -116.77 11.96 23.24
CA GLU A 303 -115.54 11.17 23.35
C GLU A 303 -114.34 11.86 22.67
N ALA A 304 -114.53 12.50 21.52
CA ALA A 304 -113.51 13.32 20.88
C ALA A 304 -113.07 14.47 21.80
N GLN A 305 -114.02 15.15 22.47
CA GLN A 305 -113.70 16.20 23.46
C GLN A 305 -112.87 15.67 24.64
N ARG A 306 -113.14 14.44 25.11
CA ARG A 306 -112.36 13.79 26.17
C ARG A 306 -110.93 13.45 25.72
N TRP A 307 -110.76 12.99 24.48
CA TRP A 307 -109.43 12.71 23.95
C TRP A 307 -108.65 13.99 23.64
N GLU A 308 -109.31 15.05 23.17
CA GLU A 308 -108.66 16.35 22.96
C GLU A 308 -108.20 16.97 24.28
N THR A 309 -109.05 16.95 25.31
CA THR A 309 -108.66 17.39 26.66
C THR A 309 -107.50 16.54 27.21
N ARG A 310 -107.46 15.23 26.93
CA ARG A 310 -106.34 14.36 27.29
C ARG A 310 -105.06 14.68 26.51
N VAL A 311 -105.14 14.95 25.20
CA VAL A 311 -104.01 15.36 24.36
C VAL A 311 -103.45 16.69 24.85
N ASN A 312 -104.31 17.68 25.14
CA ASN A 312 -103.90 18.97 25.68
C ASN A 312 -103.22 18.82 27.05
N ALA A 313 -103.75 17.95 27.92
CA ALA A 313 -103.13 17.65 29.22
C ALA A 313 -101.76 16.98 29.07
N LEU A 314 -101.61 15.98 28.19
CA LEU A 314 -100.33 15.31 27.93
C LEU A 314 -99.32 16.24 27.27
N THR A 315 -99.76 17.13 26.38
CA THR A 315 -98.91 18.14 25.74
C THR A 315 -98.38 19.14 26.76
N ALA A 316 -99.25 19.60 27.67
CA ALA A 316 -98.85 20.48 28.77
C ALA A 316 -97.89 19.77 29.75
N GLN A 317 -98.12 18.50 30.06
CA GLN A 317 -97.23 17.69 30.91
C GLN A 317 -95.86 17.48 30.26
N LEU A 318 -95.81 17.15 28.97
CA LEU A 318 -94.57 17.02 28.21
C LEU A 318 -93.82 18.35 28.16
N ALA A 319 -94.50 19.46 27.88
CA ALA A 319 -93.89 20.78 27.89
C ALA A 319 -93.35 21.19 29.27
N ALA A 320 -94.10 20.89 30.34
CA ALA A 320 -93.66 21.13 31.72
C ALA A 320 -92.43 20.30 32.09
N LYS A 321 -92.42 19.01 31.72
CA LYS A 321 -91.26 18.11 31.93
C LYS A 321 -90.05 18.53 31.10
N GLN A 322 -90.25 18.91 29.84
CA GLN A 322 -89.18 19.44 28.99
C GLN A 322 -88.61 20.73 29.57
N LYS A 323 -89.45 21.60 30.14
CA LYS A 323 -89.02 22.83 30.83
C LYS A 323 -88.26 22.52 32.12
N GLU A 324 -88.68 21.51 32.90
CA GLU A 324 -87.96 21.03 34.09
C GLU A 324 -86.56 20.52 33.72
N ILE A 325 -86.47 19.66 32.69
CA ILE A 325 -85.21 19.13 32.18
C ILE A 325 -84.31 20.25 31.66
N ASN A 326 -84.85 21.16 30.85
CA ASN A 326 -84.08 22.30 30.37
C ASN A 326 -83.61 23.20 31.53
N GLY A 327 -84.43 23.37 32.57
CA GLY A 327 -84.05 24.08 33.80
C GLY A 327 -82.86 23.40 34.49
N ARG A 328 -82.93 22.08 34.70
CA ARG A 328 -81.85 21.30 35.32
C ARG A 328 -80.59 21.26 34.44
N LEU A 329 -80.72 21.10 33.13
CA LEU A 329 -79.62 21.13 32.18
C LEU A 329 -78.95 22.52 32.11
N ASN A 330 -79.74 23.59 32.22
CA ASN A 330 -79.20 24.95 32.28
C ASN A 330 -78.47 25.20 33.61
N THR A 331 -78.96 24.66 34.74
CA THR A 331 -78.24 24.73 36.02
C THR A 331 -76.96 23.89 36.02
N VAL A 332 -76.92 22.79 35.28
CA VAL A 332 -75.71 21.95 35.09
C VAL A 332 -74.75 22.53 34.05
N GLY A 333 -75.06 23.71 33.50
CA GLY A 333 -74.02 24.61 33.01
C GLY A 333 -73.75 24.50 31.52
N THR A 334 -74.74 24.81 30.69
CA THR A 334 -74.49 25.19 29.29
C THR A 334 -73.49 26.35 29.18
N THR A 335 -73.56 27.32 30.09
CA THR A 335 -72.58 28.41 30.20
C THR A 335 -71.25 27.97 30.82
N ALA A 336 -71.26 27.05 31.79
CA ALA A 336 -70.05 26.54 32.41
C ALA A 336 -69.20 25.70 31.43
N VAL A 337 -69.84 24.84 30.63
CA VAL A 337 -69.17 24.03 29.59
C VAL A 337 -68.55 24.93 28.53
N ALA A 338 -69.30 25.92 28.02
CA ALA A 338 -68.77 26.85 27.02
C ALA A 338 -67.57 27.65 27.55
N ASN A 339 -67.63 28.12 28.79
CA ASN A 339 -66.52 28.83 29.44
C ASN A 339 -65.29 27.93 29.64
N GLN A 340 -65.50 26.67 30.07
CA GLN A 340 -64.41 25.69 30.25
C GLN A 340 -63.78 25.28 28.92
N GLU A 341 -64.57 25.11 27.85
CA GLU A 341 -64.06 24.81 26.51
C GLU A 341 -63.24 25.97 25.94
N GLN A 342 -63.71 27.21 26.12
CA GLN A 342 -62.96 28.41 25.74
C GLN A 342 -61.64 28.51 26.52
N GLN A 343 -61.66 28.25 27.83
CA GLN A 343 -60.46 28.27 28.65
C GLN A 343 -59.46 27.17 28.26
N LEU A 344 -59.95 25.98 27.90
CA LEU A 344 -59.11 24.88 27.41
C LEU A 344 -58.45 25.26 26.07
N GLN A 345 -59.19 25.88 25.14
CA GLN A 345 -58.63 26.38 23.87
C GLN A 345 -57.57 27.46 24.09
N GLN A 346 -57.77 28.37 25.06
CA GLN A 346 -56.78 29.38 25.41
C GLN A 346 -55.49 28.75 25.94
N LEU A 347 -55.59 27.82 26.89
CA LEU A 347 -54.41 27.15 27.47
C LEU A 347 -53.67 26.27 26.47
N THR A 348 -54.37 25.58 25.57
CA THR A 348 -53.73 24.78 24.51
C THR A 348 -53.01 25.66 23.50
N THR A 349 -53.58 26.82 23.16
CA THR A 349 -52.93 27.83 22.33
C THR A 349 -51.67 28.37 23.02
N GLU A 350 -51.77 28.75 24.29
CA GLU A 350 -50.64 29.23 25.09
C GLU A 350 -49.52 28.18 25.19
N LEU A 351 -49.86 26.91 25.39
CA LEU A 351 -48.90 25.80 25.38
C LEU A 351 -48.19 25.69 24.01
N SER A 352 -48.93 25.81 22.91
CA SER A 352 -48.37 25.74 21.55
C SER A 352 -47.42 26.91 21.27
N GLU A 353 -47.79 28.12 21.69
CA GLU A 353 -46.95 29.31 21.58
C GLU A 353 -45.69 29.18 22.44
N LEU A 354 -45.81 28.62 23.64
CA LEU A 354 -44.69 28.37 24.53
C LEU A 354 -43.70 27.36 23.91
N ARG A 355 -44.18 26.29 23.27
CA ARG A 355 -43.36 25.33 22.54
C ARG A 355 -42.67 25.96 21.32
N HIS A 356 -43.37 26.81 20.57
CA HIS A 356 -42.79 27.55 19.45
C HIS A 356 -41.71 28.53 19.90
N ASN A 357 -41.96 29.26 20.99
CA ASN A 357 -41.01 30.19 21.58
C ASN A 357 -39.77 29.48 22.14
N LYS A 358 -39.93 28.28 22.72
CA LYS A 358 -38.81 27.41 23.11
C LYS A 358 -37.91 27.12 21.91
N GLN A 359 -38.50 26.64 20.80
CA GLN A 359 -37.73 26.27 19.61
C GLN A 359 -37.00 27.47 19.03
N LYS A 360 -37.69 28.61 18.84
CA LYS A 360 -37.07 29.86 18.38
C LYS A 360 -35.89 30.29 19.25
N ARG A 361 -35.98 30.10 20.58
CA ARG A 361 -34.91 30.49 21.49
C ARG A 361 -33.71 29.54 21.40
N ILE A 362 -33.95 28.23 21.25
CA ILE A 362 -32.90 27.24 20.99
C ILE A 362 -32.19 27.57 19.68
N ASP A 363 -32.94 27.81 18.60
CA ASP A 363 -32.37 28.13 17.27
C ASP A 363 -31.53 29.42 17.31
N ALA A 364 -32.00 30.45 18.04
CA ALA A 364 -31.25 31.69 18.24
C ALA A 364 -29.92 31.48 18.99
N VAL A 365 -29.91 30.62 20.01
CA VAL A 365 -28.68 30.27 20.75
C VAL A 365 -27.71 29.47 19.88
N ILE A 366 -28.22 28.53 19.08
CA ILE A 366 -27.40 27.79 18.11
C ILE A 366 -26.74 28.78 17.14
N ALA A 367 -27.51 29.68 16.55
CA ALA A 367 -26.99 30.69 15.62
C ALA A 367 -25.94 31.62 16.27
N GLU A 368 -26.16 32.05 17.52
CA GLU A 368 -25.21 32.88 18.26
C GLU A 368 -23.89 32.16 18.54
N ILE A 369 -23.94 30.90 19.00
CA ILE A 369 -22.74 30.10 19.28
C ILE A 369 -21.97 29.81 17.99
N THR A 370 -22.67 29.49 16.90
CA THR A 370 -22.05 29.29 15.59
C THR A 370 -21.41 30.58 15.06
N ALA A 371 -22.00 31.75 15.30
CA ALA A 371 -21.44 33.04 14.89
C ALA A 371 -20.21 33.47 15.71
N GLN A 372 -20.12 33.06 16.98
CA GLN A 372 -18.96 33.36 17.86
C GLN A 372 -17.75 32.46 17.59
N GLN A 373 -17.93 31.37 16.83
CA GLN A 373 -16.87 30.43 16.52
C GLN A 373 -15.85 31.06 15.54
N PRO A 374 -14.55 31.12 15.90
CA PRO A 374 -13.51 31.69 15.03
C PRO A 374 -13.33 30.85 13.77
N GLU A 375 -13.04 31.43 12.60
CA GLU A 375 -12.89 30.67 11.34
C GLU A 375 -12.03 29.41 11.51
N ALA A 376 -12.49 28.28 10.95
CA ALA A 376 -11.75 27.03 11.04
C ALA A 376 -10.40 27.17 10.32
N LEU A 377 -9.32 27.10 11.09
CA LEU A 377 -7.95 27.12 10.57
C LEU A 377 -7.39 25.70 10.69
N PRO A 378 -7.71 24.80 9.73
CA PRO A 378 -7.18 23.45 9.78
C PRO A 378 -5.65 23.47 9.74
N PRO A 379 -4.98 22.49 10.37
CA PRO A 379 -3.53 22.41 10.36
C PRO A 379 -3.05 22.37 8.91
N ARG A 380 -2.24 23.35 8.50
CA ARG A 380 -1.71 23.39 7.13
C ARG A 380 -0.63 22.33 6.93
N LEU A 381 -0.65 21.70 5.76
CA LEU A 381 0.29 20.67 5.34
C LEU A 381 1.66 21.29 4.97
N THR A 382 2.31 21.90 5.95
CA THR A 382 3.65 22.50 5.85
C THR A 382 4.73 21.41 5.78
N PHE A 383 5.94 21.76 5.35
CA PHE A 383 7.06 20.80 5.32
C PHE A 383 7.35 20.20 6.70
N ALA A 384 7.27 21.01 7.76
CA ALA A 384 7.39 20.55 9.14
C ALA A 384 6.26 19.56 9.50
N ALA A 385 5.03 19.83 9.08
CA ALA A 385 3.91 18.92 9.26
C ALA A 385 4.11 17.59 8.51
N ARG A 386 4.64 17.61 7.26
CA ARG A 386 4.99 16.38 6.53
C ARG A 386 6.05 15.56 7.24
N SER A 387 7.08 16.23 7.78
CA SER A 387 8.13 15.54 8.52
C SER A 387 7.59 14.92 9.81
N LYS A 388 6.71 15.62 10.52
CA LYS A 388 6.04 15.11 11.73
C LYS A 388 5.08 13.97 11.41
N ALA A 389 4.33 14.07 10.32
CA ALA A 389 3.44 13.00 9.83
C ALA A 389 4.23 11.74 9.48
N LEU A 390 5.35 11.87 8.76
CA LEU A 390 6.19 10.72 8.44
C LEU A 390 6.84 10.10 9.70
N GLN A 391 7.25 10.93 10.67
CA GLN A 391 7.76 10.42 11.94
C GLN A 391 6.67 9.72 12.75
N ALA A 392 5.43 10.22 12.71
CA ALA A 392 4.29 9.57 13.34
C ALA A 392 3.90 8.25 12.66
N LEU A 393 3.97 8.18 11.33
CA LEU A 393 3.78 6.93 10.56
C LEU A 393 4.88 5.92 10.89
N ARG A 394 6.14 6.35 10.98
CA ARG A 394 7.28 5.50 11.35
C ARG A 394 7.17 4.95 12.78
N ASN A 395 6.61 5.74 13.68
CA ASN A 395 6.36 5.35 15.06
C ASN A 395 5.01 4.62 15.24
N SER A 396 4.23 4.43 14.17
CA SER A 396 2.96 3.72 14.27
C SER A 396 3.22 2.23 14.52
N PRO A 397 2.38 1.56 15.31
CA PRO A 397 2.55 0.14 15.61
C PRO A 397 2.61 -0.71 14.34
N ASP A 398 1.88 -0.30 13.29
CA ASP A 398 1.82 -0.96 11.98
C ASP A 398 3.20 -1.00 11.29
N GLU A 399 4.05 0.02 11.47
CA GLU A 399 5.40 0.05 10.88
C GLU A 399 6.51 -0.40 11.84
N SER A 400 6.25 -0.40 13.15
CA SER A 400 7.27 -0.70 14.17
C SER A 400 7.82 -2.14 14.13
N GLY A 401 7.09 -3.07 13.50
CA GLY A 401 7.50 -4.46 13.31
C GLY A 401 8.01 -4.81 11.91
N VAL A 402 7.93 -3.87 10.95
CA VAL A 402 8.31 -4.12 9.56
C VAL A 402 9.84 -4.02 9.43
N PRO A 403 10.54 -5.04 8.88
CA PRO A 403 11.97 -4.98 8.65
C PRO A 403 12.35 -3.72 7.88
N HIS A 404 13.48 -3.08 8.24
CA HIS A 404 13.91 -1.81 7.61
C HIS A 404 13.91 -1.87 6.07
N PHE A 405 14.21 -3.02 5.47
CA PHE A 405 14.21 -3.24 4.01
C PHE A 405 12.83 -3.23 3.35
N GLU A 406 11.77 -3.56 4.08
CA GLU A 406 10.38 -3.45 3.62
C GLU A 406 9.87 -2.01 3.76
N THR A 407 10.54 -1.18 4.56
CA THR A 407 10.28 0.25 4.54
C THR A 407 10.81 0.87 3.24
N VAL A 408 10.08 1.86 2.74
CA VAL A 408 10.45 2.62 1.55
C VAL A 408 11.84 3.27 1.68
N GLU A 409 12.21 3.67 2.91
CA GLU A 409 13.54 4.22 3.20
C GLU A 409 14.63 3.16 3.01
N GLY A 410 14.45 1.96 3.56
CA GLY A 410 15.39 0.87 3.39
C GLY A 410 15.47 0.37 1.95
N PHE A 411 14.35 0.33 1.21
CA PHE A 411 14.37 0.04 -0.22
C PHE A 411 15.17 1.08 -1.01
N ALA A 412 14.97 2.38 -0.73
CA ALA A 412 15.75 3.46 -1.35
C ALA A 412 17.24 3.34 -1.06
N GLN A 413 17.61 3.06 0.19
CA GLN A 413 19.00 2.84 0.61
C GLN A 413 19.61 1.62 -0.07
N ALA A 414 18.86 0.52 -0.16
CA ALA A 414 19.29 -0.70 -0.82
C ALA A 414 19.48 -0.49 -2.33
N ALA A 415 18.54 0.17 -3.01
CA ALA A 415 18.64 0.45 -4.44
C ALA A 415 19.86 1.34 -4.77
N LEU A 416 20.05 2.44 -4.03
CA LEU A 416 21.22 3.31 -4.18
C LEU A 416 22.52 2.59 -3.81
N GLY A 417 22.50 1.77 -2.76
CA GLY A 417 23.61 0.91 -2.36
C GLY A 417 24.01 -0.08 -3.45
N ILE A 418 23.04 -0.77 -4.05
CA ILE A 418 23.25 -1.73 -5.15
C ILE A 418 23.86 -1.03 -6.36
N LEU A 419 23.35 0.15 -6.75
CA LEU A 419 23.93 0.91 -7.87
C LEU A 419 25.36 1.35 -7.59
N PHE A 420 25.63 1.80 -6.37
CA PHE A 420 26.98 2.15 -5.95
C PHE A 420 27.93 0.94 -5.98
N PHE A 421 27.51 -0.18 -5.41
CA PHE A 421 28.30 -1.42 -5.46
C PHE A 421 28.45 -1.95 -6.89
N ALA A 422 27.47 -1.75 -7.76
CA ALA A 422 27.57 -2.08 -9.18
C ALA A 422 28.65 -1.23 -9.88
N LEU A 423 28.75 0.07 -9.58
CA LEU A 423 29.84 0.91 -10.11
C LEU A 423 31.22 0.46 -9.58
N ILE A 424 31.31 0.16 -8.29
CA ILE A 424 32.55 -0.37 -7.70
C ILE A 424 32.92 -1.71 -8.36
N ALA A 425 31.97 -2.63 -8.48
CA ALA A 425 32.18 -3.93 -9.11
C ALA A 425 32.62 -3.76 -10.57
N LEU A 426 31.94 -2.89 -11.33
CA LEU A 426 32.27 -2.59 -12.71
C LEU A 426 33.72 -2.07 -12.84
N LYS A 427 34.17 -1.22 -11.92
CA LYS A 427 35.56 -0.73 -11.89
C LYS A 427 36.57 -1.78 -11.39
N LEU A 428 36.19 -2.62 -10.45
CA LEU A 428 37.05 -3.72 -9.95
C LEU A 428 37.30 -4.79 -11.02
N PHE A 429 36.27 -5.12 -11.79
CA PHE A 429 36.27 -6.10 -12.88
C PHE A 429 36.52 -5.48 -14.26
N GLU A 430 37.21 -4.34 -14.32
CA GLU A 430 37.56 -3.66 -15.58
C GLU A 430 38.39 -4.58 -16.51
N PRO A 431 37.87 -4.93 -17.71
CA PRO A 431 38.60 -5.76 -18.68
C PRO A 431 39.93 -5.13 -19.08
N ALA A 432 40.91 -5.96 -19.47
CA ALA A 432 42.22 -5.45 -19.94
C ALA A 432 42.10 -4.48 -21.12
N ALA A 433 41.11 -4.68 -22.00
CA ALA A 433 40.84 -3.78 -23.12
C ALA A 433 40.40 -2.37 -22.66
N VAL A 434 39.61 -2.28 -21.59
CA VAL A 434 39.14 -1.00 -21.03
C VAL A 434 40.30 -0.27 -20.36
N ARG A 435 41.17 -1.01 -19.65
CA ARG A 435 42.40 -0.45 -19.07
C ARG A 435 43.33 0.12 -20.14
N ALA A 436 43.49 -0.60 -21.25
CA ALA A 436 44.24 -0.12 -22.40
C ALA A 436 43.61 1.12 -23.03
N TYR A 437 42.27 1.19 -23.09
CA TYR A 437 41.55 2.35 -23.62
C TYR A 437 41.74 3.60 -22.76
N PHE A 438 41.69 3.50 -21.43
CA PHE A 438 41.83 4.67 -20.56
C PHE A 438 43.28 5.11 -20.33
N SER A 439 44.27 4.28 -20.65
CA SER A 439 45.68 4.63 -20.55
C SER A 439 46.07 5.71 -21.57
N GLU A 440 46.36 6.92 -21.09
CA GLU A 440 46.81 8.06 -21.89
C GLU A 440 48.09 7.73 -22.65
N ALA A 441 49.03 7.06 -21.99
CA ALA A 441 50.28 6.60 -22.60
C ALA A 441 50.01 5.65 -23.79
N LEU A 442 49.17 4.63 -23.62
CA LEU A 442 48.82 3.71 -24.70
C LEU A 442 48.05 4.41 -25.82
N GLN A 443 47.15 5.34 -25.50
CA GLN A 443 46.43 6.13 -26.51
C GLN A 443 47.38 6.97 -27.36
N PHE A 444 48.35 7.62 -26.73
CA PHE A 444 49.38 8.38 -27.43
C PHE A 444 50.21 7.48 -28.34
N GLN A 445 50.69 6.34 -27.83
CA GLN A 445 51.50 5.40 -28.62
C GLN A 445 50.69 4.76 -29.74
N TYR A 446 49.41 4.47 -29.54
CA TYR A 446 48.54 3.93 -30.59
C TYR A 446 48.28 4.94 -31.70
N ARG A 447 48.10 6.23 -31.36
CA ARG A 447 48.01 7.30 -32.35
C ARG A 447 49.31 7.43 -33.13
N LYS A 448 50.46 7.37 -32.45
CA LYS A 448 51.80 7.37 -33.07
C LYS A 448 51.99 6.17 -34.01
N TYR A 449 51.56 4.98 -33.60
CA TYR A 449 51.54 3.77 -34.43
C TYR A 449 50.68 3.96 -35.69
N ARG A 450 49.47 4.49 -35.57
CA ARG A 450 48.58 4.76 -36.72
C ARG A 450 49.15 5.79 -37.69
N GLN A 451 50.00 6.68 -37.21
CA GLN A 451 50.75 7.66 -38.03
C GLN A 451 52.06 7.08 -38.58
N GLY A 452 52.39 5.82 -38.27
CA GLY A 452 53.63 5.15 -38.68
C GLY A 452 54.87 5.53 -37.90
N GLY A 453 54.75 6.32 -36.82
CA GLY A 453 55.87 6.74 -36.00
C GLY A 453 56.50 5.64 -35.14
N LEU A 454 55.96 4.42 -35.15
CA LEU A 454 56.52 3.23 -34.49
C LEU A 454 57.01 2.16 -35.49
N ALA A 455 57.12 2.50 -36.79
CA ALA A 455 57.53 1.55 -37.82
C ALA A 455 58.94 0.96 -37.59
N ASP A 456 59.80 1.64 -36.85
CA ASP A 456 61.15 1.18 -36.51
C ASP A 456 61.16 0.03 -35.49
N ILE A 457 60.03 -0.23 -34.82
CA ILE A 457 59.89 -1.31 -33.84
C ILE A 457 59.24 -2.51 -34.53
N PRO A 458 59.91 -3.67 -34.62
CA PRO A 458 59.40 -4.87 -35.29
C PRO A 458 58.04 -5.28 -34.75
N GLY A 459 57.10 -5.54 -35.67
CA GLY A 459 55.73 -5.87 -35.33
C GLY A 459 54.79 -4.69 -35.09
N PHE A 460 55.30 -3.46 -35.14
CA PHE A 460 54.49 -2.23 -35.20
C PHE A 460 54.56 -1.57 -36.58
N GLU A 461 54.92 -2.32 -37.62
CA GLU A 461 54.90 -1.79 -38.98
C GLU A 461 53.45 -1.45 -39.36
N PRO A 462 53.14 -0.18 -39.70
CA PRO A 462 51.78 0.18 -40.11
C PRO A 462 51.48 -0.49 -41.46
N PRO A 463 50.51 -1.42 -41.54
CA PRO A 463 50.13 -1.96 -42.83
C PRO A 463 49.48 -0.88 -43.69
N GLN A 464 49.76 -0.91 -44.99
CA GLN A 464 49.20 0.04 -45.97
C GLN A 464 47.66 0.04 -46.00
N ALA A 465 47.03 -1.07 -45.61
CA ALA A 465 45.58 -1.21 -45.49
C ALA A 465 45.10 -1.01 -44.04
N PRO A 466 44.16 -0.09 -43.76
CA PRO A 466 43.64 0.16 -42.41
C PRO A 466 43.03 -1.09 -41.73
N ALA A 467 42.46 -2.00 -42.53
CA ALA A 467 41.86 -3.24 -42.04
C ALA A 467 42.89 -4.22 -41.42
N ARG A 468 44.19 -4.01 -41.65
CA ARG A 468 45.26 -4.84 -41.10
C ARG A 468 45.92 -4.25 -39.86
N TRP A 469 45.51 -3.05 -39.42
CA TRP A 469 46.06 -2.46 -38.20
C TRP A 469 45.89 -3.43 -37.03
N LEU A 470 46.91 -3.50 -36.16
CA LEU A 470 46.84 -4.26 -34.92
C LEU A 470 45.55 -3.94 -34.17
N ASN A 471 44.89 -4.99 -33.70
CA ASN A 471 43.76 -4.84 -32.81
C ASN A 471 44.22 -4.06 -31.57
N PRO A 472 43.46 -3.09 -31.05
CA PRO A 472 43.79 -2.36 -29.83
C PRO A 472 44.35 -3.19 -28.68
N ILE A 473 43.82 -4.40 -28.47
CA ILE A 473 44.28 -5.32 -27.41
C ILE A 473 45.66 -5.91 -27.76
N GLU A 474 45.85 -6.34 -29.01
CA GLU A 474 47.12 -6.87 -29.49
C GLU A 474 48.21 -5.80 -29.43
N PHE A 475 47.88 -4.58 -29.88
CA PHE A 475 48.76 -3.43 -29.76
C PHE A 475 49.17 -3.18 -28.30
N ALA A 476 48.20 -3.12 -27.38
CA ALA A 476 48.48 -2.87 -25.97
C ALA A 476 49.35 -3.98 -25.34
N GLN A 477 49.09 -5.25 -25.68
CA GLN A 477 49.89 -6.37 -25.18
C GLN A 477 51.31 -6.36 -25.73
N LEU A 478 51.47 -6.11 -27.04
CA LEU A 478 52.79 -6.00 -27.65
C LEU A 478 53.56 -4.82 -27.09
N TRP A 479 52.90 -3.67 -26.92
CA TRP A 479 53.52 -2.46 -26.38
C TRP A 479 53.95 -2.67 -24.94
N GLN A 480 53.12 -3.27 -24.10
CA GLN A 480 53.47 -3.58 -22.71
C GLN A 480 54.64 -4.56 -22.60
N ARG A 481 54.74 -5.54 -23.50
CA ARG A 481 55.89 -6.47 -23.55
C ARG A 481 57.17 -5.74 -23.97
N TYR A 482 57.09 -4.91 -25.00
CA TYR A 482 58.19 -4.08 -25.47
C TYR A 482 58.67 -3.11 -24.38
N GLU A 483 57.74 -2.40 -23.72
CA GLU A 483 58.04 -1.44 -22.65
C GLU A 483 58.65 -2.12 -21.41
N ALA A 484 58.20 -3.34 -21.08
CA ALA A 484 58.72 -4.10 -19.95
C ALA A 484 60.14 -4.65 -20.19
N ALA A 485 60.43 -5.16 -21.39
CA ALA A 485 61.72 -5.72 -21.75
C ALA A 485 62.00 -5.60 -23.26
N PRO A 486 62.55 -4.46 -23.72
CA PRO A 486 62.76 -4.21 -25.15
C PRO A 486 63.65 -5.28 -25.79
N GLU A 487 64.78 -5.62 -25.16
CA GLU A 487 65.76 -6.57 -25.68
C GLU A 487 65.17 -7.98 -25.87
N MET A 488 64.41 -8.46 -24.89
CA MET A 488 63.72 -9.75 -24.96
C MET A 488 62.65 -9.74 -26.04
N PHE A 489 61.93 -8.62 -26.20
CA PHE A 489 60.91 -8.47 -27.24
C PHE A 489 61.52 -8.62 -28.65
N TYR A 490 62.67 -7.99 -28.93
CA TYR A 490 63.37 -8.14 -30.21
C TYR A 490 63.80 -9.59 -30.48
N ALA A 491 64.32 -10.29 -29.46
CA ALA A 491 64.73 -11.69 -29.57
C ALA A 491 63.53 -12.62 -29.85
N ASP A 492 62.44 -12.45 -29.09
CA ASP A 492 61.20 -13.23 -29.24
C ASP A 492 60.57 -12.99 -30.61
N TYR A 493 60.47 -11.74 -31.04
CA TYR A 493 59.87 -11.39 -32.32
C TYR A 493 60.68 -11.93 -33.51
N GLY A 494 62.02 -11.87 -33.42
CA GLY A 494 62.91 -12.49 -34.41
C GLY A 494 62.74 -14.01 -34.50
N SER A 495 62.49 -14.69 -33.38
CA SER A 495 62.19 -16.13 -33.36
C SER A 495 60.82 -16.45 -33.98
N LEU A 496 59.81 -15.62 -33.70
CA LEU A 496 58.45 -15.77 -34.23
C LEU A 496 58.40 -15.54 -35.74
N GLN A 497 59.14 -14.57 -36.28
CA GLN A 497 59.21 -14.36 -37.73
C GLN A 497 59.77 -15.60 -38.45
N ARG A 498 60.82 -16.23 -37.90
CA ARG A 498 61.39 -17.48 -38.47
C ARG A 498 60.42 -18.66 -38.44
N LEU A 499 59.52 -18.70 -37.45
CA LEU A 499 58.49 -19.73 -37.34
C LEU A 499 57.22 -19.41 -38.16
N ARG A 500 56.97 -18.14 -38.48
CA ARG A 500 55.76 -17.69 -39.16
C ARG A 500 55.74 -18.07 -40.64
N GLU A 501 56.86 -17.99 -41.35
CA GLU A 501 56.95 -18.38 -42.76
C GLU A 501 56.48 -19.82 -43.03
N PRO A 502 56.96 -20.87 -42.33
CA PRO A 502 56.51 -22.25 -42.57
C PRO A 502 55.06 -22.51 -42.14
N VAL A 503 54.49 -21.69 -41.25
CA VAL A 503 53.09 -21.82 -40.83
C VAL A 503 52.15 -21.12 -41.83
N LEU A 504 52.56 -19.97 -42.38
CA LEU A 504 51.77 -19.27 -43.40
C LEU A 504 51.67 -20.09 -44.69
N THR A 505 52.75 -20.76 -45.11
CA THR A 505 52.71 -21.68 -46.26
C THR A 505 51.78 -22.87 -45.99
N LYS A 506 51.89 -23.53 -44.83
CA LYS A 506 50.93 -24.61 -44.47
C LYS A 506 49.47 -24.13 -44.43
N ARG A 507 49.22 -22.90 -43.97
CA ARG A 507 47.86 -22.35 -43.88
C ARG A 507 47.32 -21.94 -45.24
N SER A 508 48.15 -21.44 -46.16
CA SER A 508 47.73 -21.21 -47.55
C SER A 508 47.41 -22.51 -48.26
N ASP A 509 48.17 -23.58 -48.01
CA ASP A 509 47.92 -24.90 -48.59
C ASP A 509 46.61 -25.49 -48.06
N GLN A 510 46.36 -25.42 -46.75
CA GLN A 510 45.08 -25.84 -46.16
C GLN A 510 43.89 -25.01 -46.63
N ALA A 511 44.04 -23.69 -46.75
CA ALA A 511 42.98 -22.83 -47.26
C ALA A 511 42.66 -23.15 -48.73
N PHE A 512 43.68 -23.47 -49.54
CA PHE A 512 43.51 -23.93 -50.91
C PHE A 512 42.75 -25.27 -50.95
N GLU A 513 43.11 -26.25 -50.12
CA GLU A 513 42.40 -27.54 -50.00
C GLU A 513 40.92 -27.35 -49.58
N GLN A 514 40.65 -26.49 -48.60
CA GLN A 514 39.28 -26.18 -48.16
C GLN A 514 38.47 -25.49 -49.25
N THR A 515 39.08 -24.61 -50.03
CA THR A 515 38.42 -23.95 -51.17
C THR A 515 38.06 -24.98 -52.24
N LEU A 516 38.95 -25.94 -52.51
CA LEU A 516 38.73 -27.08 -53.40
C LEU A 516 37.57 -27.96 -52.91
N GLN A 517 37.51 -28.27 -51.61
CA GLN A 517 36.42 -29.03 -51.02
C GLN A 517 35.09 -28.28 -51.09
N THR A 518 35.09 -26.97 -50.82
CA THR A 518 33.89 -26.13 -50.86
C THR A 518 33.34 -26.02 -52.28
N GLN A 519 34.22 -25.86 -53.28
CA GLN A 519 33.84 -25.90 -54.69
C GLN A 519 33.25 -27.26 -55.09
N ARG A 520 33.83 -28.36 -54.61
CA ARG A 520 33.31 -29.71 -54.85
C ARG A 520 31.93 -29.93 -54.22
N GLN A 521 31.73 -29.47 -52.99
CA GLN A 521 30.42 -29.53 -52.32
C GLN A 521 29.38 -28.65 -53.01
N ALA A 522 29.75 -27.43 -53.43
CA ALA A 522 28.87 -26.55 -54.18
C ALA A 522 28.47 -27.15 -55.54
N HIS A 523 29.39 -27.85 -56.21
CA HIS A 523 29.11 -28.60 -57.44
C HIS A 523 28.10 -29.73 -57.18
N LEU A 524 28.35 -30.58 -56.19
CA LEU A 524 27.45 -31.67 -55.81
C LEU A 524 26.06 -31.17 -55.39
N ALA A 525 25.99 -30.04 -54.68
CA ALA A 525 24.73 -29.42 -54.29
C ALA A 525 23.94 -28.91 -55.51
N ARG A 526 24.61 -28.30 -56.50
CA ARG A 526 23.96 -27.89 -57.76
C ARG A 526 23.46 -29.10 -58.55
N GLU A 527 24.22 -30.18 -58.63
CA GLU A 527 23.77 -31.43 -59.27
C GLU A 527 22.55 -32.02 -58.57
N ALA A 528 22.57 -32.08 -57.23
CA ALA A 528 21.43 -32.55 -56.45
C ALA A 528 20.19 -31.65 -56.64
N GLN A 529 20.38 -30.33 -56.74
CA GLN A 529 19.29 -29.39 -56.98
C GLN A 529 18.68 -29.59 -58.38
N VAL A 530 19.49 -29.81 -59.41
CA VAL A 530 19.02 -30.12 -60.77
C VAL A 530 18.25 -31.45 -60.80
N LEU A 531 18.74 -32.48 -60.09
CA LEU A 531 18.03 -33.76 -59.96
C LEU A 531 16.70 -33.64 -59.22
N ASN A 532 16.65 -32.82 -58.16
CA ASN A 532 15.42 -32.56 -57.42
C ASN A 532 14.42 -31.76 -58.25
N GLN A 533 14.85 -30.72 -58.96
CA GLN A 533 13.98 -29.98 -59.89
C GLN A 533 13.41 -30.88 -60.98
N ARG A 534 14.21 -31.82 -61.51
CA ARG A 534 13.73 -32.81 -62.47
C ARG A 534 12.68 -33.73 -61.86
N ARG A 535 12.90 -34.23 -60.64
CA ARG A 535 11.89 -35.03 -59.91
C ARG A 535 10.64 -34.24 -59.60
N GLU A 536 10.75 -32.97 -59.22
CA GLU A 536 9.61 -32.10 -58.95
C GLU A 536 8.79 -31.85 -60.21
N LEU A 537 9.43 -31.65 -61.36
CA LEU A 537 8.75 -31.54 -62.65
C LEU A 537 8.08 -32.86 -63.06
N GLU A 538 8.73 -34.00 -62.82
CA GLU A 538 8.15 -35.33 -63.06
C GLU A 538 6.95 -35.60 -62.13
N LEU A 539 7.03 -35.24 -60.85
CA LEU A 539 5.94 -35.34 -59.88
C LEU A 539 4.80 -34.36 -60.19
N ALA A 540 5.12 -33.14 -60.63
CA ALA A 540 4.13 -32.15 -61.04
C ALA A 540 3.39 -32.59 -62.31
N ALA A 541 4.10 -33.19 -63.27
CA ALA A 541 3.48 -33.81 -64.44
C ALA A 541 2.55 -34.96 -64.05
N TYR A 542 3.01 -35.87 -63.18
CA TYR A 542 2.18 -36.95 -62.63
C TYR A 542 0.95 -36.44 -61.87
N LYS A 543 1.11 -35.38 -61.08
CA LYS A 543 0.03 -34.75 -60.33
C LYS A 543 -0.99 -34.10 -61.28
N SER A 544 -0.54 -33.42 -62.33
CA SER A 544 -1.42 -32.84 -63.34
C SER A 544 -2.18 -33.91 -64.13
N GLU A 545 -1.57 -35.08 -64.38
CA GLU A 545 -2.24 -36.23 -65.00
C GLU A 545 -3.30 -36.84 -64.07
N LEU A 546 -3.01 -36.92 -62.77
CA LEU A 546 -3.96 -37.33 -61.72
C LEU A 546 -5.10 -36.31 -61.55
N GLU A 547 -4.80 -35.01 -61.59
CA GLU A 547 -5.78 -33.93 -61.52
C GLU A 547 -6.69 -33.93 -62.76
N LEU A 548 -6.16 -34.19 -63.95
CA LEU A 548 -6.97 -34.38 -65.16
C LEU A 548 -7.86 -35.62 -65.06
N ARG A 549 -7.35 -36.75 -64.57
CA ARG A 549 -8.16 -37.97 -64.37
C ARG A 549 -9.24 -37.78 -63.31
N THR A 550 -8.93 -37.07 -62.23
CA THR A 550 -9.90 -36.78 -61.16
C THR A 550 -10.91 -35.71 -61.57
N ALA A 551 -10.52 -34.73 -62.37
CA ALA A 551 -11.43 -33.75 -62.98
C ALA A 551 -12.38 -34.43 -63.97
N GLN A 552 -11.89 -35.34 -64.80
CA GLN A 552 -12.72 -36.14 -65.72
C GLN A 552 -13.70 -37.07 -64.99
N LEU A 553 -13.34 -37.57 -63.80
CA LEU A 553 -14.24 -38.35 -62.94
C LEU A 553 -15.24 -37.46 -62.19
N ARG A 554 -14.83 -36.25 -61.79
CA ARG A 554 -15.71 -35.26 -61.15
C ARG A 554 -16.74 -34.70 -62.12
N THR A 555 -16.37 -34.35 -63.35
CA THR A 555 -17.34 -33.91 -64.36
C THR A 555 -18.35 -35.02 -64.67
N LYS A 556 -17.93 -36.29 -64.72
CA LYS A 556 -18.86 -37.42 -64.87
C LYS A 556 -19.83 -37.58 -63.69
N LEU A 557 -19.38 -37.29 -62.47
CA LEU A 557 -20.21 -37.33 -61.26
C LEU A 557 -21.12 -36.10 -61.12
N ASP A 558 -20.64 -34.93 -61.55
CA ASP A 558 -21.40 -33.67 -61.52
C ASP A 558 -22.48 -33.67 -62.60
N ASP A 559 -22.22 -34.24 -63.79
CA ASP A 559 -23.23 -34.46 -64.83
C ASP A 559 -24.32 -35.45 -64.36
N GLU A 560 -23.97 -36.49 -63.59
CA GLU A 560 -24.94 -37.42 -62.97
C GLU A 560 -25.75 -36.74 -61.84
N LEU A 561 -25.14 -35.82 -61.09
CA LEU A 561 -25.79 -35.06 -60.00
C LEU A 561 -26.68 -33.91 -60.49
N GLU A 562 -26.37 -33.27 -61.62
CA GLU A 562 -27.22 -32.25 -62.24
C GLU A 562 -28.52 -32.85 -62.79
N ILE A 563 -28.46 -34.05 -63.39
CA ILE A 563 -29.65 -34.76 -63.88
C ILE A 563 -30.60 -35.16 -62.72
N GLU A 564 -30.08 -35.45 -61.53
CA GLU A 564 -30.90 -35.68 -60.32
C GLU A 564 -31.46 -34.39 -59.70
N ARG A 565 -30.74 -33.27 -59.79
CA ARG A 565 -31.18 -31.97 -59.25
C ARG A 565 -32.26 -31.33 -60.11
N GLU A 566 -32.20 -31.45 -61.43
CA GLU A 566 -33.25 -30.96 -62.34
C GLU A 566 -34.58 -31.72 -62.13
N ARG A 567 -34.52 -33.03 -61.83
CA ARG A 567 -35.70 -33.83 -61.47
C ARG A 567 -36.34 -33.43 -60.13
N ARG A 568 -35.55 -32.97 -59.16
CA ARG A 568 -36.06 -32.44 -57.87
C ARG A 568 -36.58 -31.01 -57.96
N GLN A 569 -36.00 -30.17 -58.83
CA GLN A 569 -36.44 -28.78 -59.00
C GLN A 569 -37.76 -28.68 -59.79
N GLN A 570 -38.03 -29.58 -60.73
CA GLN A 570 -39.34 -29.64 -61.41
C GLN A 570 -40.47 -30.05 -60.45
N ALA A 571 -40.20 -30.96 -59.49
CA ALA A 571 -41.18 -31.35 -58.47
C ALA A 571 -41.51 -30.22 -57.46
N LEU A 572 -40.53 -29.38 -57.11
CA LEU A 572 -40.71 -28.24 -56.20
C LEU A 572 -41.35 -27.00 -56.88
N ALA A 573 -41.20 -26.86 -58.20
CA ALA A 573 -41.84 -25.79 -58.96
C ALA A 573 -43.37 -26.00 -59.08
N ASP A 574 -43.82 -27.25 -59.22
CA ASP A 574 -45.24 -27.61 -59.27
C ASP A 574 -45.96 -27.43 -57.90
N GLU A 575 -45.24 -27.57 -56.79
CA GLU A 575 -45.78 -27.32 -55.44
C GLU A 575 -45.88 -25.82 -55.10
N LEU A 576 -44.92 -25.00 -55.56
CA LEU A 576 -44.93 -23.56 -55.35
C LEU A 576 -45.98 -22.82 -56.19
N GLN A 577 -46.40 -23.39 -57.32
CA GLN A 577 -47.44 -22.79 -58.17
C GLN A 577 -48.85 -22.96 -57.55
N ARG A 578 -49.12 -24.08 -56.86
CA ARG A 578 -50.38 -24.30 -56.12
C ARG A 578 -50.51 -23.42 -54.86
N ALA A 579 -49.39 -23.03 -54.24
CA ALA A 579 -49.38 -22.14 -53.08
C ALA A 579 -49.62 -20.66 -53.44
N ARG A 580 -49.26 -20.24 -54.67
CA ARG A 580 -49.45 -18.86 -55.14
C ARG A 580 -50.89 -18.55 -55.55
N GLU A 581 -51.64 -19.54 -56.01
CA GLU A 581 -53.07 -19.39 -56.34
C GLU A 581 -53.95 -19.28 -55.08
N ALA A 582 -53.55 -19.91 -53.96
CA ALA A 582 -54.24 -19.81 -52.68
C ALA A 582 -54.09 -18.42 -52.00
N TRP A 583 -52.92 -17.79 -52.15
CA TRP A 583 -52.63 -16.48 -51.54
C TRP A 583 -53.28 -15.29 -52.30
N ALA A 584 -53.49 -15.41 -53.61
CA ALA A 584 -54.13 -14.37 -54.42
C ALA A 584 -55.65 -14.23 -54.13
N LEU A 585 -56.30 -15.30 -53.66
CA LEU A 585 -57.71 -15.30 -53.25
C LEU A 585 -57.95 -14.64 -51.88
N GLU A 586 -56.93 -14.58 -51.03
CA GLU A 586 -57.01 -14.01 -49.68
C GLU A 586 -56.80 -12.48 -49.69
N LYS A 587 -55.95 -11.99 -50.59
CA LYS A 587 -55.68 -10.53 -50.75
C LYS A 587 -56.88 -9.74 -51.30
N LEU A 588 -57.74 -10.36 -52.10
CA LEU A 588 -58.97 -9.73 -52.63
C LEU A 588 -60.06 -9.52 -51.55
N ARG A 589 -59.96 -10.19 -50.40
CA ARG A 589 -60.88 -10.00 -49.25
C ARG A 589 -60.44 -8.87 -48.32
N GLU A 590 -59.16 -8.53 -48.27
CA GLU A 590 -58.65 -7.44 -47.43
C GLU A 590 -58.95 -6.05 -48.01
N ASP A 591 -58.97 -5.89 -49.33
CA ASP A 591 -59.24 -4.60 -49.99
C ASP A 591 -60.70 -4.12 -49.88
N VAL A 592 -61.65 -5.02 -49.55
CA VAL A 592 -63.04 -4.66 -49.26
C VAL A 592 -63.19 -4.10 -47.82
N SER A 593 -62.34 -4.53 -46.89
CA SER A 593 -62.42 -4.15 -45.47
C SER A 593 -61.89 -2.75 -45.15
N LEU A 594 -61.09 -2.17 -46.05
CA LEU A 594 -60.52 -0.82 -45.89
C LEU A 594 -61.48 0.28 -46.35
N ARG A 595 -62.43 -0.01 -47.27
CA ARG A 595 -63.45 0.95 -47.71
C ARG A 595 -64.62 1.11 -46.72
N GLU A 596 -64.82 0.14 -45.82
CA GLU A 596 -65.79 0.26 -44.72
C GLU A 596 -65.28 1.08 -43.52
N ARG A 597 -63.96 1.32 -43.42
CA ARG A 597 -63.36 2.11 -42.33
C ARG A 597 -63.47 3.62 -42.55
N GLU A 598 -63.55 4.10 -43.79
CA GLU A 598 -63.74 5.53 -44.09
C GLU A 598 -65.16 6.03 -43.80
N GLN A 599 -66.19 5.17 -43.92
CA GLN A 599 -67.58 5.53 -43.61
C GLN A 599 -67.88 5.60 -42.10
N ARG A 600 -67.04 5.00 -41.26
CA ARG A 600 -67.18 5.07 -39.78
C ARG A 600 -66.68 6.40 -39.22
N PHE A 601 -65.72 7.05 -39.88
CA PHE A 601 -65.16 8.32 -39.46
C PHE A 601 -66.17 9.49 -39.58
N GLN A 602 -67.13 9.40 -40.51
CA GLN A 602 -68.19 10.42 -40.65
C GLN A 602 -69.30 10.32 -39.60
N ARG A 603 -69.45 9.18 -38.91
CA ARG A 603 -70.42 9.02 -37.79
C ARG A 603 -69.85 9.47 -36.43
N ASP A 604 -68.54 9.69 -36.34
CA ASP A 604 -67.88 10.14 -35.10
C ASP A 604 -67.96 11.66 -34.89
N LEU A 605 -68.33 12.42 -35.92
CA LEU A 605 -68.62 13.86 -35.81
C LEU A 605 -69.96 14.16 -35.12
N GLU A 606 -70.94 13.26 -35.18
CA GLU A 606 -72.23 13.41 -34.49
C GLU A 606 -72.17 13.00 -33.01
N LYS A 607 -71.22 12.16 -32.61
CA LYS A 607 -70.98 11.76 -31.21
C LYS A 607 -70.37 12.86 -30.33
N GLN A 608 -69.85 13.95 -30.91
CA GLN A 608 -69.32 15.07 -30.13
C GLN A 608 -70.40 15.86 -29.36
N ARG A 609 -71.69 15.68 -29.69
CA ARG A 609 -72.81 16.32 -28.95
C ARG A 609 -73.26 15.55 -27.69
N LEU A 610 -72.80 14.32 -27.49
CA LEU A 610 -73.06 13.53 -26.27
C LEU A 610 -71.94 13.67 -25.21
N ARG A 611 -70.78 14.23 -25.58
CA ARG A 611 -69.61 14.39 -24.69
C ARG A 611 -69.78 15.45 -23.60
N THR A 612 -70.83 16.27 -23.64
CA THR A 612 -71.13 17.23 -22.58
C THR A 612 -71.80 16.60 -21.37
N HIS A 613 -72.43 15.42 -21.51
CA HIS A 613 -73.02 14.70 -20.37
C HIS A 613 -72.08 13.66 -19.72
N GLU A 614 -71.06 13.17 -20.43
CA GLU A 614 -70.06 12.23 -19.87
C GLU A 614 -69.02 12.91 -18.97
N LEU A 615 -68.86 14.23 -19.08
CA LEU A 615 -67.90 15.02 -18.27
C LEU A 615 -68.24 15.10 -16.78
N GLU A 616 -69.50 14.85 -16.40
CA GLU A 616 -69.92 14.80 -14.99
C GLU A 616 -69.66 13.43 -14.35
N GLN A 617 -69.88 12.32 -15.08
CA GLN A 617 -69.54 10.97 -14.60
C GLN A 617 -68.02 10.72 -14.50
N GLN A 618 -67.21 11.41 -15.32
CA GLN A 618 -65.75 11.31 -15.25
C GLN A 618 -65.13 11.97 -13.99
N LYS A 619 -65.84 12.88 -13.31
CA LYS A 619 -65.33 13.49 -12.06
C LYS A 619 -65.41 12.53 -10.88
N ASP A 620 -66.44 11.70 -10.83
CA ASP A 620 -66.62 10.70 -9.77
C ASP A 620 -65.67 9.50 -9.93
N LEU A 621 -65.38 9.10 -11.18
CA LEU A 621 -64.35 8.09 -11.49
C LEU A 621 -62.94 8.59 -11.18
N ARG A 622 -62.60 9.86 -11.48
CA ARG A 622 -61.28 10.43 -11.14
C ARG A 622 -61.04 10.55 -9.63
N LEU A 623 -62.09 10.78 -8.83
CA LEU A 623 -61.98 10.77 -7.37
C LEU A 623 -61.77 9.36 -6.80
N ALA A 624 -62.31 8.33 -7.46
CA ALA A 624 -62.03 6.93 -7.11
C ALA A 624 -60.62 6.49 -7.53
N GLU A 625 -60.16 6.92 -8.71
CA GLU A 625 -58.80 6.68 -9.22
C GLU A 625 -57.73 7.37 -8.37
N LEU A 626 -57.98 8.59 -7.88
CA LEU A 626 -57.07 9.28 -6.96
C LEU A 626 -56.93 8.54 -5.62
N ARG A 627 -58.02 7.98 -5.08
CA ARG A 627 -57.96 7.17 -3.86
C ARG A 627 -57.22 5.85 -4.07
N GLN A 628 -57.37 5.22 -5.24
CA GLN A 628 -56.60 4.02 -5.59
C GLN A 628 -55.12 4.33 -5.81
N ALA A 629 -54.79 5.45 -6.46
CA ALA A 629 -53.40 5.90 -6.65
C ALA A 629 -52.73 6.26 -5.31
N GLU A 630 -53.48 6.80 -4.36
CA GLU A 630 -52.99 7.12 -3.01
C GLU A 630 -52.72 5.85 -2.18
N ILE A 631 -53.60 4.83 -2.28
CA ILE A 631 -53.38 3.51 -1.68
C ILE A 631 -52.19 2.79 -2.33
N GLU A 632 -52.01 2.89 -3.65
CA GLU A 632 -50.85 2.33 -4.34
C GLU A 632 -49.55 3.05 -3.98
N ASN A 633 -49.58 4.37 -3.81
CA ASN A 633 -48.42 5.12 -3.34
C ASN A 633 -48.07 4.79 -1.88
N GLN A 634 -49.06 4.57 -1.00
CA GLN A 634 -48.82 4.09 0.36
C GLN A 634 -48.18 2.70 0.35
N ARG A 635 -48.68 1.76 -0.47
CA ARG A 635 -48.08 0.43 -0.63
C ARG A 635 -46.66 0.48 -1.20
N ARG A 636 -46.39 1.38 -2.16
CA ARG A 636 -45.03 1.60 -2.68
C ARG A 636 -44.10 2.13 -1.60
N HIS A 637 -44.58 3.06 -0.78
CA HIS A 637 -43.77 3.63 0.29
C HIS A 637 -43.52 2.62 1.43
N GLU A 638 -44.50 1.78 1.75
CA GLU A 638 -44.32 0.64 2.68
C GLU A 638 -43.33 -0.39 2.11
N HIS A 639 -43.40 -0.68 0.81
CA HIS A 639 -42.41 -1.54 0.13
C HIS A 639 -41.01 -0.92 0.14
N GLU A 640 -40.87 0.38 -0.12
CA GLU A 640 -39.59 1.08 -0.07
C GLU A 640 -39.00 1.09 1.35
N LEU A 641 -39.82 1.26 2.37
CA LEU A 641 -39.38 1.18 3.77
C LEU A 641 -38.96 -0.25 4.15
N ALA A 642 -39.70 -1.27 3.69
CA ALA A 642 -39.32 -2.66 3.89
C ALA A 642 -38.00 -3.00 3.16
N GLU A 643 -37.83 -2.54 1.93
CA GLU A 643 -36.60 -2.73 1.13
C GLU A 643 -35.41 -1.98 1.76
N GLN A 644 -35.63 -0.79 2.34
CA GLN A 644 -34.59 -0.08 3.09
C GLN A 644 -34.21 -0.82 4.38
N GLN A 645 -35.19 -1.41 5.09
CA GLN A 645 -34.91 -2.22 6.27
C GLN A 645 -34.14 -3.50 5.92
N GLU A 646 -34.51 -4.17 4.82
CA GLU A 646 -33.81 -5.35 4.31
C GLU A 646 -32.36 -5.01 3.92
N LYS A 647 -32.15 -3.92 3.17
CA LYS A 647 -30.79 -3.42 2.84
C LYS A 647 -29.98 -3.04 4.08
N LEU A 648 -30.61 -2.51 5.13
CA LEU A 648 -29.91 -2.21 6.38
C LEU A 648 -29.55 -3.50 7.13
N THR A 649 -30.41 -4.52 7.13
CA THR A 649 -30.08 -5.82 7.71
C THR A 649 -28.97 -6.54 6.95
N GLU A 650 -29.00 -6.53 5.61
CA GLU A 650 -27.92 -7.04 4.76
C GLU A 650 -26.61 -6.31 5.03
N LYS A 651 -26.62 -4.97 5.07
CA LYS A 651 -25.41 -4.19 5.40
C LYS A 651 -24.86 -4.50 6.78
N ARG A 652 -25.72 -4.72 7.79
CA ARG A 652 -25.28 -5.10 9.14
C ARG A 652 -24.68 -6.50 9.16
N LEU A 653 -25.28 -7.45 8.45
CA LEU A 653 -24.74 -8.81 8.31
C LEU A 653 -23.40 -8.78 7.57
N GLN A 654 -23.30 -8.01 6.49
CA GLN A 654 -22.07 -7.86 5.72
C GLN A 654 -20.96 -7.20 6.54
N GLN A 655 -21.25 -6.12 7.27
CA GLN A 655 -20.31 -5.50 8.21
C GLN A 655 -19.85 -6.46 9.32
N ARG A 656 -20.75 -7.33 9.79
CA ARG A 656 -20.41 -8.34 10.79
C ARG A 656 -19.52 -9.44 10.20
N LEU A 657 -19.81 -9.92 9.00
CA LEU A 657 -18.96 -10.87 8.27
C LEU A 657 -17.57 -10.29 7.98
N ASP A 658 -17.49 -9.04 7.52
CA ASP A 658 -16.22 -8.37 7.24
C ASP A 658 -15.36 -8.25 8.50
N ARG A 659 -15.96 -7.92 9.65
CA ARG A 659 -15.24 -7.89 10.94
C ARG A 659 -14.74 -9.26 11.34
N LEU A 660 -15.56 -10.31 11.19
CA LEU A 660 -15.15 -11.67 11.52
C LEU A 660 -14.05 -12.19 10.59
N HIS A 661 -14.09 -11.86 9.30
CA HIS A 661 -13.00 -12.17 8.37
C HIS A 661 -11.69 -11.45 8.73
N GLN A 662 -11.76 -10.18 9.13
CA GLN A 662 -10.58 -9.45 9.59
C GLN A 662 -9.98 -10.06 10.86
N GLU A 663 -10.83 -10.43 11.83
CA GLU A 663 -10.37 -11.11 13.05
C GLU A 663 -9.79 -12.49 12.75
N HIS A 664 -10.41 -13.27 11.87
CA HIS A 664 -9.89 -14.57 11.42
C HIS A 664 -8.51 -14.42 10.76
N THR A 665 -8.35 -13.45 9.86
CA THR A 665 -7.06 -13.19 9.18
C THR A 665 -5.97 -12.82 10.19
N ARG A 666 -6.28 -11.93 11.15
CA ARG A 666 -5.36 -11.54 12.22
C ARG A 666 -4.94 -12.71 13.10
N LEU A 667 -5.89 -13.57 13.50
CA LEU A 667 -5.56 -14.75 14.30
C LEU A 667 -4.73 -15.76 13.50
N TYR A 668 -5.00 -15.92 12.21
CA TYR A 668 -4.21 -16.80 11.35
C TYR A 668 -2.75 -16.33 11.24
N GLU A 669 -2.52 -15.04 11.05
CA GLU A 669 -1.18 -14.44 11.06
C GLU A 669 -0.49 -14.63 12.42
N GLN A 670 -1.22 -14.45 13.52
CA GLN A 670 -0.70 -14.66 14.87
C GLN A 670 -0.28 -16.12 15.11
N VAL A 671 -1.09 -17.09 14.67
CA VAL A 671 -0.75 -18.53 14.73
C VAL A 671 0.53 -18.82 13.93
N ALA A 672 0.71 -18.21 12.75
CA ALA A 672 1.91 -18.39 11.95
C ALA A 672 3.17 -17.86 12.66
N ILE A 673 3.06 -16.71 13.33
CA ILE A 673 4.15 -16.13 14.13
C ILE A 673 4.50 -17.03 15.32
N GLU A 674 3.49 -17.48 16.07
CA GLU A 674 3.68 -18.32 17.25
C GLU A 674 4.26 -19.70 16.88
N ARG A 675 3.85 -20.29 15.75
CA ARG A 675 4.48 -21.52 15.21
C ARG A 675 5.95 -21.32 14.88
N LYS A 676 6.30 -20.18 14.27
CA LYS A 676 7.69 -19.85 13.95
C LYS A 676 8.54 -19.66 15.22
N GLU A 677 7.99 -19.03 16.26
CA GLU A 677 8.65 -18.87 17.55
C GLU A 677 8.89 -20.23 18.23
N ARG A 678 7.87 -21.10 18.23
CA ARG A 678 7.97 -22.49 18.70
C ARG A 678 9.07 -23.27 17.99
N ASP A 679 9.14 -23.20 16.66
CA ASP A 679 10.16 -23.92 15.88
C ASP A 679 11.57 -23.38 16.15
N MET A 680 11.72 -22.07 16.30
CA MET A 680 12.99 -21.43 16.69
C MET A 680 13.43 -21.89 18.09
N ASN A 681 12.52 -21.94 19.06
CA ASN A 681 12.82 -22.40 20.42
C ASN A 681 13.20 -23.89 20.45
N ARG A 682 12.58 -24.72 19.60
CA ARG A 682 13.00 -26.13 19.41
C ARG A 682 14.41 -26.25 18.86
N GLU A 683 14.76 -25.43 17.88
CA GLU A 683 16.10 -25.45 17.31
C GLU A 683 17.16 -25.01 18.34
N ILE A 684 16.87 -23.96 19.13
CA ILE A 684 17.72 -23.53 20.24
C ILE A 684 17.89 -24.66 21.26
N LEU A 685 16.81 -25.32 21.65
CA LEU A 685 16.86 -26.45 22.57
C LEU A 685 17.73 -27.59 22.03
N HIS A 686 17.56 -27.94 20.75
CA HIS A 686 18.34 -29.01 20.11
C HIS A 686 19.83 -28.67 20.09
N ARG A 687 20.20 -27.42 19.79
CA ARG A 687 21.60 -26.96 19.81
C ARG A 687 22.17 -27.01 21.22
N LEU A 688 21.44 -26.53 22.22
CA LEU A 688 21.87 -26.58 23.63
C LEU A 688 22.07 -28.02 24.12
N VAL A 689 21.20 -28.95 23.73
CA VAL A 689 21.37 -30.38 24.05
C VAL A 689 22.64 -30.93 23.40
N GLN A 690 22.91 -30.61 22.12
CA GLN A 690 24.15 -31.00 21.45
C GLN A 690 25.39 -30.42 22.14
N ASP A 691 25.40 -29.13 22.47
CA ASP A 691 26.51 -28.48 23.15
C ASP A 691 26.78 -29.11 24.53
N ILE A 692 25.72 -29.39 25.31
CA ILE A 692 25.84 -30.08 26.60
C ILE A 692 26.44 -31.48 26.42
N THR A 693 26.02 -32.24 25.40
CA THR A 693 26.57 -33.58 25.14
C THR A 693 28.04 -33.52 24.73
N ALA A 694 28.41 -32.66 23.78
CA ALA A 694 29.79 -32.48 23.33
C ALA A 694 30.72 -32.05 24.48
N MET A 695 30.25 -31.13 25.33
CA MET A 695 31.01 -30.67 26.48
C MET A 695 31.16 -31.76 27.55
N THR A 696 30.11 -32.58 27.76
CA THR A 696 30.16 -33.73 28.68
C THR A 696 31.16 -34.78 28.20
N ASP A 697 31.22 -35.04 26.89
CA ASP A 697 32.19 -35.96 26.31
C ASP A 697 33.63 -35.43 26.39
N GLN A 698 33.81 -34.12 26.25
CA GLN A 698 35.11 -33.47 26.44
C GLN A 698 35.59 -33.57 27.89
N VAL A 699 34.71 -33.36 28.87
CA VAL A 699 35.03 -33.54 30.30
C VAL A 699 35.45 -34.99 30.57
N LYS A 700 34.66 -35.99 30.13
CA LYS A 700 35.02 -37.40 30.30
C LYS A 700 36.38 -37.76 29.69
N LYS A 701 36.68 -37.19 28.51
CA LYS A 701 37.98 -37.38 27.85
C LYS A 701 39.12 -36.82 28.70
N LEU A 702 38.98 -35.59 29.21
CA LEU A 702 39.98 -34.97 30.07
C LEU A 702 40.15 -35.71 31.40
N GLU A 703 39.06 -36.13 32.04
CA GLU A 703 39.10 -36.96 33.26
C GLU A 703 39.90 -38.25 33.03
N SER A 704 39.63 -38.97 31.93
CA SER A 704 40.39 -40.19 31.61
C SER A 704 41.88 -39.95 31.36
N GLN A 705 42.24 -38.79 30.78
CA GLN A 705 43.63 -38.38 30.58
C GLN A 705 44.30 -38.02 31.91
N GLN A 706 43.56 -37.35 32.79
CA GLN A 706 44.01 -36.96 34.12
C GLN A 706 44.28 -38.20 34.98
N ASP A 707 43.38 -39.19 34.98
CA ASP A 707 43.54 -40.46 35.68
C ASP A 707 44.79 -41.21 35.22
N ALA A 708 45.02 -41.30 33.90
CA ALA A 708 46.21 -41.94 33.35
C ALA A 708 47.51 -41.22 33.78
N ARG A 709 47.47 -39.88 33.87
CA ARG A 709 48.60 -39.07 34.34
C ARG A 709 48.85 -39.25 35.83
N TYR A 710 47.80 -39.32 36.66
CA TYR A 710 47.97 -39.59 38.09
C TYR A 710 48.60 -40.96 38.36
N GLN A 711 48.17 -42.00 37.62
CA GLN A 711 48.82 -43.31 37.69
C GLN A 711 50.31 -43.22 37.31
N ARG A 712 50.66 -42.43 36.28
CA ARG A 712 52.06 -42.20 35.91
C ARG A 712 52.84 -41.46 36.98
N ILE A 713 52.28 -40.40 37.57
CA ILE A 713 52.90 -39.66 38.68
C ILE A 713 53.17 -40.61 39.86
N GLU A 714 52.21 -41.46 40.22
CA GLU A 714 52.34 -42.46 41.29
C GLU A 714 53.52 -43.40 41.02
N THR A 715 53.63 -43.93 39.78
CA THR A 715 54.72 -44.83 39.38
C THR A 715 56.10 -44.14 39.44
N LEU A 716 56.19 -42.86 39.05
CA LEU A 716 57.43 -42.09 39.12
C LEU A 716 57.81 -41.77 40.58
N ARG A 717 56.83 -41.47 41.44
CA ARG A 717 57.06 -41.28 42.89
C ARG A 717 57.60 -42.55 43.53
N GLN A 718 57.03 -43.71 43.21
CA GLN A 718 57.53 -45.00 43.69
C GLN A 718 58.96 -45.28 43.22
N LEU A 719 59.30 -44.99 41.95
CA LEU A 719 60.67 -45.12 41.44
C LEU A 719 61.67 -44.23 42.17
N ILE A 720 61.31 -42.97 42.44
CA ILE A 720 62.16 -42.03 43.19
C ILE A 720 62.32 -42.47 44.64
N ALA A 721 61.25 -42.96 45.29
CA ALA A 721 61.30 -43.44 46.66
C ALA A 721 62.17 -44.70 46.80
N ASN A 722 62.08 -45.63 45.85
CA ASN A 722 62.87 -46.86 45.84
C ASN A 722 64.38 -46.60 45.65
N ASP A 723 64.78 -45.59 44.86
CA ASP A 723 66.19 -45.21 44.71
C ASP A 723 66.75 -44.55 45.99
N SER A 724 65.91 -43.86 46.77
CA SER A 724 66.31 -43.23 48.03
C SER A 724 66.51 -44.20 49.20
N LEU A 725 66.00 -45.44 49.08
CA LEU A 725 66.14 -46.51 50.07
C LEU A 725 67.35 -47.42 49.79
N ALA A 726 68.08 -47.22 48.68
CA ALA A 726 69.34 -47.91 48.42
C ALA A 726 70.44 -47.34 49.33
N GLU A 727 70.75 -48.05 50.42
CA GLU A 727 71.74 -47.63 51.42
C GLU A 727 73.12 -47.35 50.79
N PRO A 728 73.77 -46.22 51.12
CA PRO A 728 75.16 -45.97 50.75
C PRO A 728 76.06 -46.88 51.59
N THR A 729 76.72 -47.82 50.92
CA THR A 729 77.77 -48.64 51.52
C THR A 729 78.89 -47.76 52.07
N THR A 730 79.13 -47.92 53.37
CA THR A 730 80.15 -47.32 54.21
C THR A 730 81.53 -47.21 53.56
N GLY A 731 82.10 -45.99 53.55
CA GLY A 731 83.48 -45.70 53.16
C GLY A 731 83.96 -44.40 53.83
N LEU A 732 84.91 -44.53 54.75
CA LEU A 732 85.42 -43.52 55.69
C LEU A 732 86.36 -42.48 55.04
N VAL A 733 86.21 -41.23 55.51
CA VAL A 733 87.19 -40.12 55.65
C VAL A 733 87.80 -39.49 54.38
N SER A 734 87.45 -38.23 54.11
CA SER A 734 88.42 -37.12 54.21
C SER A 734 87.72 -35.76 54.28
N ILE A 735 88.37 -34.86 55.01
CA ILE A 735 87.89 -33.58 55.53
C ILE A 735 88.50 -32.48 54.65
N TRP A 736 87.69 -31.46 54.32
CA TRP A 736 87.95 -30.21 53.58
C TRP A 736 87.64 -30.21 52.06
N GLY A 737 86.61 -29.42 51.68
CA GLY A 737 86.51 -28.81 50.36
C GLY A 737 85.15 -28.93 49.67
N ARG A 738 84.41 -27.81 49.62
CA ARG A 738 83.34 -27.45 48.65
C ARG A 738 82.25 -28.50 48.35
N SER A 739 81.04 -28.18 48.82
CA SER A 739 79.73 -28.76 48.47
C SER A 739 79.69 -29.52 47.14
N ASP A 740 80.00 -30.81 47.22
CA ASP A 740 79.92 -31.71 46.09
C ASP A 740 78.46 -32.08 45.88
N LYS A 741 77.96 -31.83 44.66
CA LYS A 741 76.61 -32.20 44.25
C LYS A 741 76.55 -33.71 44.26
N THR A 742 75.73 -34.27 45.14
CA THR A 742 75.34 -35.68 45.09
C THR A 742 74.98 -36.02 43.64
N THR A 743 75.72 -36.99 43.08
CA THR A 743 75.45 -37.56 41.77
C THR A 743 74.20 -38.42 41.89
N ASP A 744 73.02 -37.79 42.03
CA ASP A 744 71.76 -38.48 41.80
C ASP A 744 71.87 -39.13 40.40
N SER A 745 71.59 -40.43 40.32
CA SER A 745 71.54 -41.18 39.07
C SER A 745 70.81 -40.36 38.00
N ALA A 746 71.37 -40.27 36.78
CA ALA A 746 70.78 -39.50 35.69
C ALA A 746 69.29 -39.86 35.46
N ALA A 747 68.91 -41.11 35.77
CA ALA A 747 67.54 -41.60 35.75
C ALA A 747 66.62 -40.88 36.75
N VAL A 748 67.07 -40.62 37.98
CA VAL A 748 66.26 -39.92 39.00
C VAL A 748 66.12 -38.44 38.71
N LYS A 749 67.15 -37.80 38.13
CA LYS A 749 67.04 -36.41 37.68
C LYS A 749 66.03 -36.26 36.54
N LEU A 750 65.99 -37.22 35.61
CA LEU A 750 64.97 -37.29 34.55
C LEU A 750 63.58 -37.55 35.13
N ALA A 751 63.43 -38.54 36.02
CA ALA A 751 62.16 -38.86 36.67
C ALA A 751 61.59 -37.67 37.45
N ARG A 752 62.42 -36.90 38.17
CA ARG A 752 61.99 -35.68 38.88
C ARG A 752 61.55 -34.56 37.92
N ARG A 753 62.18 -34.42 36.76
CA ARG A 753 61.77 -33.44 35.74
C ARG A 753 60.45 -33.86 35.09
N GLU A 754 60.33 -35.13 34.69
CA GLU A 754 59.10 -35.70 34.12
C GLU A 754 57.94 -35.60 35.12
N LEU A 755 58.18 -35.89 36.41
CA LEU A 755 57.19 -35.74 37.47
C LEU A 755 56.72 -34.28 37.62
N LYS A 756 57.64 -33.32 37.63
CA LYS A 756 57.28 -31.89 37.75
C LYS A 756 56.50 -31.39 36.53
N GLU A 757 56.84 -31.87 35.34
CA GLU A 757 56.08 -31.55 34.12
C GLU A 757 54.69 -32.19 34.13
N LEU A 758 54.56 -33.45 34.56
CA LEU A 758 53.28 -34.14 34.70
C LEU A 758 52.38 -33.54 35.78
N GLU A 759 52.93 -33.13 36.92
CA GLU A 759 52.17 -32.42 37.96
C GLU A 759 51.66 -31.06 37.47
N LYS A 760 52.49 -30.35 36.70
CA LYS A 760 52.09 -29.07 36.09
C LYS A 760 50.97 -29.27 35.05
N THR A 761 51.07 -30.27 34.20
CA THR A 761 50.01 -30.54 33.20
C THR A 761 48.74 -31.09 33.85
N ALA A 762 48.83 -31.93 34.88
CA ALA A 762 47.68 -32.39 35.65
C ALA A 762 46.94 -31.24 36.35
N ALA A 763 47.65 -30.23 36.86
CA ALA A 763 47.05 -29.03 37.43
C ALA A 763 46.32 -28.19 36.37
N ILE A 764 46.87 -28.09 35.16
CA ILE A 764 46.22 -27.39 34.04
C ILE A 764 44.95 -28.11 33.60
N ASP A 765 44.99 -29.44 33.46
CA ASP A 765 43.81 -30.23 33.10
C ASP A 765 42.71 -30.11 34.18
N ALA A 766 43.08 -30.14 35.47
CA ALA A 766 42.13 -29.98 36.57
C ALA A 766 41.40 -28.62 36.50
N ALA A 767 42.15 -27.55 36.26
CA ALA A 767 41.56 -26.21 36.07
C ALA A 767 40.67 -26.16 34.82
N GLN A 768 41.04 -26.84 33.74
CA GLN A 768 40.24 -26.91 32.51
C GLN A 768 38.94 -27.71 32.72
N ILE A 769 38.99 -28.82 33.47
CA ILE A 769 37.81 -29.60 33.84
C ILE A 769 36.85 -28.77 34.70
N GLU A 770 37.38 -28.03 35.69
CA GLU A 770 36.57 -27.13 36.53
C GLU A 770 35.90 -26.02 35.70
N GLN A 771 36.65 -25.42 34.77
CA GLN A 771 36.11 -24.42 33.85
C GLN A 771 34.99 -25.01 32.99
N LEU A 772 35.21 -26.18 32.37
CA LEU A 772 34.18 -26.85 31.57
C LEU A 772 32.96 -27.17 32.43
N HIS A 773 33.10 -27.68 33.66
CA HIS A 773 31.95 -27.88 34.55
C HIS A 773 31.16 -26.60 34.84
N ALA A 774 31.84 -25.47 35.01
CA ALA A 774 31.19 -24.18 35.19
C ALA A 774 30.40 -23.77 33.93
N GLU A 775 31.00 -23.88 32.75
CA GLU A 775 30.34 -23.64 31.45
C GLU A 775 29.13 -24.58 31.26
N GLY A 776 29.25 -25.86 31.63
CA GLY A 776 28.14 -26.82 31.54
C GLY A 776 26.96 -26.48 32.46
N ARG A 777 27.22 -25.90 33.64
CA ARG A 777 26.13 -25.39 34.50
C ARG A 777 25.39 -24.24 33.83
N THR A 778 26.11 -23.34 33.16
CA THR A 778 25.49 -22.23 32.43
C THR A 778 24.66 -22.72 31.24
N LEU A 779 25.17 -23.67 30.45
CA LEU A 779 24.43 -24.27 29.34
C LEU A 779 23.17 -25.01 29.80
N ARG A 780 23.21 -25.72 30.93
CA ARG A 780 22.03 -26.38 31.51
C ARG A 780 20.99 -25.37 32.00
N ALA A 781 21.41 -24.27 32.60
CA ALA A 781 20.50 -23.19 32.98
C ALA A 781 19.84 -22.53 31.75
N GLN A 782 20.62 -22.30 30.68
CA GLN A 782 20.10 -21.82 29.40
C GLN A 782 19.13 -22.82 28.76
N ARG A 783 19.41 -24.12 28.85
CA ARG A 783 18.50 -25.17 28.37
C ARG A 783 17.16 -25.14 29.10
N LEU A 784 17.16 -25.05 30.44
CA LEU A 784 15.92 -24.94 31.23
C LEU A 784 15.12 -23.71 30.84
N ALA A 785 15.76 -22.55 30.68
CA ALA A 785 15.10 -21.33 30.23
C ALA A 785 14.52 -21.46 28.81
N ALA A 786 15.21 -22.18 27.91
CA ALA A 786 14.70 -22.45 26.56
C ALA A 786 13.54 -23.47 26.56
N GLU A 787 13.56 -24.45 27.47
CA GLU A 787 12.45 -25.39 27.72
C GLU A 787 11.20 -24.65 28.20
N ASP A 788 11.35 -23.73 29.16
CA ASP A 788 10.25 -22.89 29.64
C ASP A 788 9.68 -21.98 28.53
N ALA A 789 10.56 -21.33 27.76
CA ALA A 789 10.15 -20.51 26.63
C ALA A 789 9.43 -21.31 25.53
N LEU A 790 9.83 -22.56 25.31
CA LEU A 790 9.15 -23.46 24.38
C LEU A 790 7.75 -23.84 24.89
N ASN A 791 7.62 -24.16 26.17
CA ASN A 791 6.33 -24.48 26.79
C ASN A 791 5.36 -23.29 26.75
N ASP A 792 5.86 -22.08 27.02
CA ASP A 792 5.08 -20.84 26.92
C ASP A 792 4.63 -20.58 25.48
N ALA A 793 5.52 -20.75 24.50
CA ALA A 793 5.17 -20.61 23.09
C ALA A 793 4.12 -21.66 22.64
N ASP A 794 4.26 -22.91 23.10
CA ASP A 794 3.29 -23.97 22.84
C ASP A 794 1.92 -23.66 23.45
N ALA A 795 1.87 -23.15 24.69
CA ALA A 795 0.62 -22.76 25.34
C ALA A 795 -0.09 -21.62 24.61
N ARG A 796 0.67 -20.60 24.14
CA ARG A 796 0.11 -19.49 23.33
C ARG A 796 -0.44 -20.00 22.00
N ALA A 797 0.33 -20.82 21.28
CA ALA A 797 -0.09 -21.39 19.99
C ALA A 797 -1.38 -22.21 20.12
N VAL A 798 -1.51 -23.03 21.17
CA VAL A 798 -2.74 -23.81 21.40
C VAL A 798 -3.92 -22.88 21.71
N ALA A 799 -3.71 -21.84 22.51
CA ALA A 799 -4.78 -20.88 22.85
C ALA A 799 -5.29 -20.11 21.62
N THR A 800 -4.38 -19.67 20.74
CA THR A 800 -4.73 -18.97 19.50
C THR A 800 -5.39 -19.89 18.48
N GLU A 801 -4.90 -21.13 18.31
CA GLU A 801 -5.55 -22.14 17.46
C GLU A 801 -6.98 -22.47 17.91
N THR A 802 -7.20 -22.59 19.22
CA THR A 802 -8.54 -22.83 19.78
C THR A 802 -9.49 -21.65 19.49
N ARG A 803 -8.99 -20.41 19.62
CA ARG A 803 -9.77 -19.21 19.30
C ARG A 803 -10.07 -19.11 17.80
N LEU A 804 -9.13 -19.52 16.95
CA LEU A 804 -9.31 -19.57 15.51
C LEU A 804 -10.39 -20.58 15.13
N GLN A 805 -10.37 -21.79 15.70
CA GLN A 805 -11.43 -22.79 15.49
C GLN A 805 -12.81 -22.25 15.89
N LEU A 806 -12.91 -21.58 17.04
CA LEU A 806 -14.18 -21.00 17.48
C LEU A 806 -14.66 -19.90 16.53
N LEU A 807 -13.76 -19.08 15.97
CA LEU A 807 -14.13 -18.09 14.95
C LEU A 807 -14.56 -18.76 13.63
N THR A 808 -13.86 -19.81 13.20
CA THR A 808 -14.24 -20.59 12.00
C THR A 808 -15.64 -21.16 12.16
N ASP A 809 -15.96 -21.78 13.31
CA ASP A 809 -17.29 -22.31 13.59
C ASP A 809 -18.37 -21.21 13.57
N THR A 810 -18.06 -20.00 14.08
CA THR A 810 -19.01 -18.87 14.01
C THR A 810 -19.19 -18.31 12.59
N LEU A 811 -18.16 -18.36 11.75
CA LEU A 811 -18.25 -17.96 10.35
C LEU A 811 -19.10 -18.97 9.57
N ASP A 812 -18.89 -20.27 9.79
CA ASP A 812 -19.66 -21.33 9.15
C ASP A 812 -21.15 -21.24 9.55
N GLN A 813 -21.46 -20.94 10.81
CA GLN A 813 -22.84 -20.71 11.27
C GLN A 813 -23.51 -19.47 10.66
N LEU A 814 -22.74 -18.45 10.26
CA LEU A 814 -23.28 -17.23 9.62
C LEU A 814 -23.41 -17.35 8.10
N LEU A 815 -22.76 -18.35 7.50
CA LEU A 815 -22.82 -18.64 6.06
C LEU A 815 -23.95 -19.61 5.69
N ILE A 816 -24.45 -20.38 6.65
CA ILE A 816 -25.65 -21.24 6.55
C ILE A 816 -26.90 -20.40 6.79
#